data_AF-A0A367EFC5-F1
#
_entry.id   AF-A0A367EFC5-F1
#
_cell.length_a   1.000
_cell.length_b   1.000
_cell.length_c   1.000
_cell.angle_alpha   90.00
_cell.angle_beta   90.00
_cell.angle_gamma   90.00
#
_symmetry.space_group_name_H-M   'P 1'
#
loop_
_entity.id
_entity.type
_entity.pdbx_description
1 polymer ?
#
loop_
_entity_poly.entity_id
_entity_poly.type
_entity_poly.pdbx_seq_one_letter_code
_entity_poly.pdbx_strand_id
1 'polypeptide(L)'
;MDVTLSQAREQWSEVMERLSHGEDTILINTKTRRAAVLRRLEGPQPPGPVWSSTRARQELGALVAAAQEAPQVLTTGGRPTATVTQHATPHTESPPPDTISGVTGLGDILDGLLHNAPPAGLSTGVTALDRASGGLPRGSLTLVTAPPNAGGSLLPLQATRAAAFNTEQPTPVLYALSGVPLQVAARRLIAAEAPVPYAQFAAGTLTAEQRQAVVDADSRLRAAPLSFTRPEPAAQAIAEEASRIEGLGLVVVDRLQHARTDGAPLSGRALPSAMKTLARLAAERQAAVVVLLDTDDPQLVTQLEPDRTLHLTRPHDAGTARITVTARDLGTLATVEVPLDMAHLRLLDEPAACATAAVTPQPAAPSPTTTPASPGTRGAARPAATGPVPGPRPVTTAGSARPTGGSSAGTTAVHKDGGKVGELVERIEGKVHAVLADTGGQVEEAVAALKKTAIPDVMALLEESRTGGRYDFRNYPDLPDILHKRGRQEADDIWEARPRWTAPPEVLDALADQTATVTALDINGAYLSALKAHLPIGQLEHHLGPDNGGPPHDTKRSGIHLITPPAWDHPHLPNPLGDREEPGPIWITESTLRLLLRLASPKAGLSERPLIHESWTSGSTEQLLETLRRALVQVRTRALATNSAESEAGYEYVKAMYSKLVSTMGESNYNRDLYRQDWMHLIRSQAFANLWRKAWAAHQAGLTVVRVMGTDELHLAGDWRSARAAGKETLLFPEGREVTEVKPKHTYRLEKTAAGSYREREAH
;
A
#
# COMPACT_ATOMS: atom_id res chain seq x y z
N MET A 1 28.40 14.07 -21.56
CA MET A 1 26.98 14.07 -21.16
C MET A 1 26.29 12.84 -21.75
N ASP A 2 25.44 12.18 -20.97
CA ASP A 2 24.76 10.93 -21.35
C ASP A 2 23.42 11.25 -22.01
N VAL A 3 23.27 10.84 -23.26
CA VAL A 3 22.08 11.14 -24.07
C VAL A 3 21.55 9.84 -24.66
N THR A 4 20.27 9.56 -24.45
CA THR A 4 19.64 8.38 -25.06
C THR A 4 19.54 8.53 -26.58
N LEU A 5 19.49 7.42 -27.32
CA LEU A 5 19.39 7.50 -28.79
C LEU A 5 18.17 8.27 -29.30
N SER A 6 17.04 8.25 -28.57
CA SER A 6 15.85 9.05 -28.91
C SER A 6 16.11 10.54 -28.74
N GLN A 7 16.69 10.94 -27.59
CA GLN A 7 17.04 12.33 -27.31
C GLN A 7 18.10 12.84 -28.30
N ALA A 8 19.13 12.04 -28.58
CA ALA A 8 20.17 12.40 -29.54
C ALA A 8 19.59 12.60 -30.95
N ARG A 9 18.57 11.82 -31.35
CA ARG A 9 17.92 11.98 -32.66
C ARG A 9 17.11 13.28 -32.76
N GLU A 10 16.44 13.68 -31.69
CA GLU A 10 15.64 14.90 -31.63
C GLU A 10 16.52 16.15 -31.54
N GLN A 11 17.58 16.09 -30.73
CA GLN A 11 18.49 17.20 -30.42
C GLN A 11 19.84 17.10 -31.15
N TRP A 12 19.88 16.47 -32.33
CA TRP A 12 21.14 16.17 -33.02
C TRP A 12 21.99 17.41 -33.34
N SER A 13 21.35 18.54 -33.65
CA SER A 13 22.06 19.80 -33.89
C SER A 13 22.81 20.27 -32.66
N GLU A 14 22.22 20.12 -31.47
CA GLU A 14 22.82 20.49 -30.19
C GLU A 14 23.98 19.53 -29.83
N VAL A 15 23.82 18.23 -30.10
CA VAL A 15 24.90 17.24 -29.96
C VAL A 15 26.11 17.61 -30.83
N MET A 16 25.88 18.02 -32.08
CA MET A 16 26.94 18.43 -32.99
C MET A 16 27.58 19.77 -32.61
N GLU A 17 26.79 20.71 -32.09
CA GLU A 17 27.26 22.01 -31.60
C GLU A 17 28.18 21.83 -30.39
N ARG A 18 27.80 20.99 -29.43
CA ARG A 18 28.61 20.71 -28.23
C ARG A 18 29.90 19.98 -28.57
N LEU A 19 29.84 19.03 -29.51
CA LEU A 19 31.03 18.40 -30.06
C LEU A 19 31.99 19.43 -30.67
N SER A 20 31.48 20.48 -31.32
CA SER A 20 32.33 21.55 -31.88
C SER A 20 33.01 22.41 -30.79
N HIS A 21 32.42 22.46 -29.59
CA HIS A 21 33.01 23.08 -28.40
C HIS A 21 33.96 22.14 -27.63
N GLY A 22 34.19 20.92 -28.11
CA GLY A 22 35.10 19.95 -27.49
C GLY A 22 34.49 19.12 -26.37
N GLU A 23 33.15 19.13 -26.23
CA GLU A 23 32.46 18.31 -25.23
C GLU A 23 32.20 16.88 -25.75
N ASP A 24 32.56 15.89 -24.94
CA ASP A 24 32.25 14.48 -25.22
C ASP A 24 30.76 14.17 -24.96
N THR A 25 30.13 13.51 -25.93
CA THR A 25 28.73 13.07 -25.83
C THR A 25 28.64 11.55 -25.83
N ILE A 26 27.99 10.97 -24.82
CA ILE A 26 27.81 9.52 -24.70
C ILE A 26 26.42 9.17 -25.22
N LEU A 27 26.37 8.40 -26.30
CA LEU A 27 25.14 7.89 -26.91
C LEU A 27 24.77 6.57 -26.25
N ILE A 28 23.64 6.53 -25.55
CA ILE A 28 23.16 5.34 -24.83
C ILE A 28 22.00 4.69 -25.59
N ASN A 29 22.22 3.45 -26.03
CA ASN A 29 21.14 2.59 -26.53
C ASN A 29 20.50 1.84 -25.36
N THR A 30 19.40 2.39 -24.85
CA THR A 30 18.64 1.83 -23.72
C THR A 30 18.05 0.45 -24.02
N LYS A 31 17.80 0.11 -25.30
CA LYS A 31 17.27 -1.20 -25.70
C LYS A 31 18.33 -2.30 -25.68
N THR A 32 19.56 -1.99 -26.10
CA THR A 32 20.65 -2.98 -26.20
C THR A 32 21.65 -2.87 -25.06
N ARG A 33 21.47 -1.90 -24.14
CA ARG A 33 22.42 -1.55 -23.05
C ARG A 33 23.86 -1.34 -23.54
N ARG A 34 24.02 -0.77 -24.74
CA ARG A 34 25.33 -0.44 -25.32
C ARG A 34 25.49 1.07 -25.39
N ALA A 35 26.70 1.56 -25.17
CA ALA A 35 27.02 2.97 -25.28
C ALA A 35 28.23 3.20 -26.19
N ALA A 36 28.23 4.36 -26.84
CA ALA A 36 29.37 4.84 -27.60
C ALA A 36 29.63 6.31 -27.27
N VAL A 37 30.90 6.70 -27.20
CA VAL A 37 31.30 8.09 -26.97
C VAL A 37 31.61 8.75 -28.31
N LEU A 38 30.97 9.89 -28.55
CA LEU A 38 31.29 10.84 -29.60
C LEU A 38 32.29 11.84 -29.04
N ARG A 39 33.50 11.83 -29.60
CA ARG A 39 34.58 12.77 -29.27
C ARG A 39 35.02 13.50 -30.51
N ARG A 40 35.34 14.80 -30.36
CA ARG A 40 35.91 15.60 -31.45
C ARG A 40 37.21 14.97 -31.95
N LEU A 41 37.40 14.92 -33.27
CA LEU A 41 38.63 14.39 -33.84
C LEU A 41 39.79 15.39 -33.63
N GLU A 42 40.77 15.01 -32.80
CA GLU A 42 42.00 15.77 -32.56
C GLU A 42 43.21 14.92 -32.98
N GLY A 43 43.59 14.98 -34.25
CA GLY A 43 44.73 14.21 -34.79
C GLY A 43 44.47 13.60 -36.18
N PRO A 44 45.40 12.79 -36.73
CA PRO A 44 45.22 12.13 -38.01
C PRO A 44 44.01 11.18 -37.99
N GLN A 45 43.25 11.16 -39.09
CA GLN A 45 42.00 10.41 -39.19
C GLN A 45 42.23 8.91 -38.90
N PRO A 46 41.54 8.31 -37.91
CA PRO A 46 41.68 6.89 -37.61
C PRO A 46 41.10 6.04 -38.75
N PRO A 47 41.65 4.83 -38.99
CA PRO A 47 41.11 3.90 -39.97
C PRO A 47 39.77 3.36 -39.44
N GLY A 48 38.67 3.76 -40.07
CA GLY A 48 37.33 3.35 -39.68
C GLY A 48 36.27 3.73 -40.72
N PRO A 49 35.11 3.04 -40.75
CA PRO A 49 34.03 3.38 -41.64
C PRO A 49 33.52 4.81 -41.41
N VAL A 50 33.23 5.51 -42.51
CA VAL A 50 32.84 6.93 -42.49
C VAL A 50 31.32 7.08 -42.54
N TRP A 51 30.79 7.82 -41.58
CA TRP A 51 29.37 8.14 -41.44
C TRP A 51 29.14 9.62 -41.70
N SER A 52 28.21 9.96 -42.59
CA SER A 52 27.75 11.35 -42.70
C SER A 52 26.88 11.72 -41.50
N SER A 53 26.91 12.97 -41.06
CA SER A 53 26.11 13.45 -39.92
C SER A 53 24.62 13.15 -40.09
N THR A 54 24.10 13.28 -41.32
CA THR A 54 22.71 12.93 -41.65
C THR A 54 22.42 11.44 -41.51
N ARG A 55 23.32 10.57 -42.00
CA ARG A 55 23.16 9.12 -41.89
C ARG A 55 23.30 8.65 -40.44
N ALA A 56 24.29 9.18 -39.72
CA ALA A 56 24.51 8.90 -38.30
C ALA A 56 23.26 9.19 -37.46
N ARG A 57 22.58 10.34 -37.69
CA ARG A 57 21.33 10.70 -37.01
C ARG A 57 20.19 9.72 -37.28
N GLN A 58 20.05 9.27 -38.52
CA GLN A 58 18.99 8.33 -38.92
C GLN A 58 19.26 6.94 -38.32
N GLU A 59 20.52 6.49 -38.39
CA GLU A 59 20.96 5.14 -38.06
C GLU A 59 21.75 5.04 -36.73
N LEU A 60 21.40 5.85 -35.72
CA LEU A 60 22.13 5.91 -34.44
C LEU A 60 22.35 4.55 -33.76
N GLY A 61 21.37 3.65 -33.85
CA GLY A 61 21.50 2.30 -33.29
C GLY A 61 22.58 1.47 -33.99
N ALA A 62 22.68 1.58 -35.32
CA ALA A 62 23.70 0.90 -36.11
C ALA A 62 25.08 1.54 -35.89
N LEU A 63 25.14 2.87 -35.76
CA LEU A 63 26.37 3.59 -35.43
C LEU A 63 26.94 3.15 -34.07
N VAL A 64 26.10 3.06 -33.03
CA VAL A 64 26.52 2.59 -31.70
C VAL A 64 26.94 1.12 -31.74
N ALA A 65 26.27 0.28 -32.53
CA ALA A 65 26.65 -1.12 -32.71
C ALA A 65 28.01 -1.27 -33.42
N ALA A 66 28.23 -0.56 -34.52
CA ALA A 66 29.49 -0.57 -35.26
C ALA A 66 30.65 -0.03 -34.43
N ALA A 67 30.39 0.97 -33.58
CA ALA A 67 31.38 1.53 -32.67
C ALA A 67 31.83 0.57 -31.55
N GLN A 68 31.09 -0.53 -31.31
CA GLN A 68 31.54 -1.60 -30.41
C GLN A 68 32.63 -2.48 -31.04
N GLU A 69 32.69 -2.55 -32.36
CA GLU A 69 33.60 -3.44 -33.08
C GLU A 69 34.87 -2.70 -33.52
N ALA A 70 34.72 -1.46 -33.98
CA ALA A 70 35.84 -0.62 -34.39
C ALA A 70 35.51 0.88 -34.28
N PRO A 71 36.51 1.76 -34.10
CA PRO A 71 36.32 3.22 -34.16
C PRO A 71 35.64 3.65 -35.47
N GLN A 72 34.58 4.44 -35.38
CA GLN A 72 33.88 5.00 -36.53
C GLN A 72 34.20 6.49 -36.68
N VAL A 73 34.15 7.01 -37.91
CA VAL A 73 34.42 8.43 -38.18
C VAL A 73 33.13 9.13 -38.61
N LEU A 74 32.77 10.20 -37.90
CA LEU A 74 31.65 11.06 -38.24
C LEU A 74 32.13 12.23 -39.10
N THR A 75 31.40 12.52 -40.18
CA THR A 75 31.68 13.64 -41.10
C THR A 75 30.52 14.63 -41.18
N THR A 76 30.83 15.92 -41.17
CA THR A 76 29.87 17.00 -41.36
C THR A 76 30.29 17.80 -42.59
N GLY A 77 29.39 17.92 -43.58
CA GLY A 77 29.72 18.61 -44.85
C GLY A 77 30.91 17.98 -45.61
N GLY A 78 31.13 16.67 -45.44
CA GLY A 78 32.22 15.93 -46.10
C GLY A 78 33.59 16.02 -45.41
N ARG A 79 33.69 16.70 -44.25
CA ARG A 79 34.94 16.76 -43.45
C ARG A 79 34.83 15.91 -42.18
N PRO A 80 35.87 15.16 -41.79
CA PRO A 80 35.90 14.42 -40.52
C PRO A 80 35.80 15.36 -39.33
N THR A 81 34.81 15.13 -38.46
CA THR A 81 34.48 16.01 -37.32
C THR A 81 34.59 15.29 -35.99
N ALA A 82 34.23 14.00 -35.93
CA ALA A 82 34.20 13.23 -34.69
C ALA A 82 34.70 11.80 -34.88
N THR A 83 35.16 11.21 -33.79
CA THR A 83 35.34 9.77 -33.65
C THR A 83 34.26 9.22 -32.74
N VAL A 84 33.69 8.08 -33.12
CA VAL A 84 32.72 7.34 -32.32
C VAL A 84 33.38 6.05 -31.90
N THR A 85 33.58 5.88 -30.61
CA THR A 85 34.25 4.71 -30.04
C THR A 85 33.39 4.07 -28.97
N GLN A 86 33.63 2.79 -28.71
CA GLN A 86 32.96 2.09 -27.62
C GLN A 86 33.13 2.85 -26.31
N HIS A 87 32.02 3.06 -25.61
CA HIS A 87 32.06 3.54 -24.23
C HIS A 87 31.62 2.38 -23.35
N ALA A 88 32.57 1.82 -22.60
CA ALA A 88 32.25 0.90 -21.51
C ALA A 88 31.60 1.74 -20.41
N THR A 89 30.27 1.68 -20.31
CA THR A 89 29.59 2.19 -19.13
C THR A 89 30.15 1.47 -17.90
N PRO A 90 30.59 2.18 -16.84
CA PRO A 90 30.95 1.53 -15.59
C PRO A 90 29.67 0.93 -14.99
N HIS A 91 29.40 -0.32 -15.33
CA HIS A 91 28.53 -1.17 -14.55
C HIS A 91 29.41 -2.04 -13.68
N THR A 92 29.24 -1.87 -12.37
CA THR A 92 29.44 -2.94 -11.40
C THR A 92 28.61 -4.11 -11.90
N GLU A 93 29.28 -5.04 -12.56
CA GLU A 93 28.76 -6.33 -12.97
C GLU A 93 28.39 -7.07 -11.67
N SER A 94 27.16 -6.88 -11.20
CA SER A 94 26.50 -7.98 -10.50
C SER A 94 26.28 -9.03 -11.57
N PRO A 95 26.77 -10.27 -11.38
CA PRO A 95 26.46 -11.33 -12.33
C PRO A 95 24.92 -11.45 -12.41
N PRO A 96 24.38 -11.95 -13.53
CA PRO A 96 22.96 -12.27 -13.58
C PRO A 96 22.62 -13.14 -12.37
N PRO A 97 21.39 -13.08 -11.82
CA PRO A 97 20.97 -14.13 -10.91
C PRO A 97 21.01 -15.40 -11.74
N ASP A 98 22.04 -16.19 -11.48
CA ASP A 98 22.13 -17.56 -11.89
C ASP A 98 20.90 -18.24 -11.27
N THR A 99 19.83 -18.33 -12.05
CA THR A 99 18.97 -19.50 -11.99
C THR A 99 19.81 -20.70 -12.46
N ILE A 100 20.82 -21.06 -11.67
CA ILE A 100 21.47 -22.35 -11.74
C ILE A 100 20.51 -23.29 -11.03
N SER A 101 19.63 -23.90 -11.82
CA SER A 101 19.33 -25.30 -11.60
C SER A 101 20.63 -26.06 -11.91
N GLY A 102 21.44 -26.32 -10.89
CA GLY A 102 22.73 -27.00 -11.04
C GLY A 102 23.47 -27.10 -9.71
N VAL A 103 23.92 -28.30 -9.38
CA VAL A 103 24.73 -28.55 -8.19
C VAL A 103 26.13 -28.01 -8.46
N THR A 104 26.55 -26.95 -7.77
CA THR A 104 27.94 -26.45 -7.81
C THR A 104 28.84 -27.36 -6.98
N GLY A 105 29.98 -27.77 -7.54
CA GLY A 105 30.96 -28.60 -6.82
C GLY A 105 31.69 -27.81 -5.73
N LEU A 106 32.02 -28.46 -4.61
CA LEU A 106 32.83 -27.87 -3.53
C LEU A 106 34.19 -27.33 -4.05
N GLY A 107 34.77 -27.98 -5.07
CA GLY A 107 36.01 -27.54 -5.70
C GLY A 107 35.91 -26.15 -6.34
N ASP A 108 34.84 -25.90 -7.10
CA ASP A 108 34.61 -24.60 -7.75
C ASP A 108 34.39 -23.48 -6.73
N ILE A 109 33.71 -23.78 -5.62
CA ILE A 109 33.51 -22.86 -4.50
C ILE A 109 34.84 -22.59 -3.79
N LEU A 110 35.64 -23.65 -3.53
CA LEU A 110 36.93 -23.52 -2.86
C LEU A 110 37.92 -22.72 -3.70
N ASP A 111 38.00 -22.98 -5.00
CA ASP A 111 38.82 -22.21 -5.93
C ASP A 111 38.36 -20.75 -5.96
N GLY A 112 37.05 -20.50 -5.98
CA GLY A 112 36.50 -19.15 -5.84
C GLY A 112 36.90 -18.44 -4.53
N LEU A 113 36.90 -19.14 -3.40
CA LEU A 113 37.28 -18.61 -2.09
C LEU A 113 38.79 -18.40 -1.91
N LEU A 114 39.62 -19.22 -2.55
CA LEU A 114 41.08 -19.12 -2.46
C LEU A 114 41.67 -18.05 -3.39
N HIS A 115 41.03 -17.83 -4.55
CA HIS A 115 41.52 -16.87 -5.56
C HIS A 115 40.90 -15.48 -5.46
N ASN A 116 39.73 -15.35 -4.83
CA ASN A 116 39.09 -14.05 -4.58
C ASN A 116 39.25 -13.66 -3.10
N ALA A 117 39.55 -12.39 -2.84
CA ALA A 117 39.42 -11.86 -1.49
C ALA A 117 37.98 -12.05 -1.02
N PRO A 118 37.75 -12.44 0.26
CA PRO A 118 36.39 -12.62 0.76
C PRO A 118 35.59 -11.33 0.51
N PRO A 119 34.35 -11.42 0.00
CA PRO A 119 33.55 -10.24 -0.28
C PRO A 119 33.38 -9.45 1.02
N ALA A 120 34.05 -8.30 1.10
CA ALA A 120 33.98 -7.45 2.27
C ALA A 120 32.54 -6.97 2.45
N GLY A 121 32.00 -7.12 3.67
CA GLY A 121 30.71 -6.54 4.02
C GLY A 121 30.74 -5.01 3.91
N LEU A 122 29.57 -4.40 3.83
CA LEU A 122 29.47 -2.93 3.88
C LEU A 122 29.96 -2.42 5.23
N SER A 123 30.71 -1.31 5.24
CA SER A 123 31.21 -0.74 6.49
C SER A 123 30.07 -0.32 7.42
N THR A 124 30.21 -0.62 8.71
CA THR A 124 29.32 -0.09 9.77
C THR A 124 29.61 1.38 10.09
N GLY A 125 30.65 1.98 9.49
CA GLY A 125 31.17 3.30 9.82
C GLY A 125 32.00 3.33 11.11
N VAL A 126 32.39 2.17 11.63
CA VAL A 126 33.25 2.01 12.80
C VAL A 126 34.30 0.96 12.46
N THR A 127 35.53 1.39 12.21
CA THR A 127 36.63 0.56 11.70
C THR A 127 36.94 -0.61 12.63
N ALA A 128 36.88 -0.39 13.95
CA ALA A 128 37.11 -1.44 14.94
C ALA A 128 36.03 -2.53 14.87
N LEU A 129 34.78 -2.16 14.62
CA LEU A 129 33.65 -3.08 14.49
C LEU A 129 33.70 -3.84 13.15
N ASP A 130 34.07 -3.16 12.06
CA ASP A 130 34.26 -3.78 10.75
C ASP A 130 35.37 -4.85 10.79
N ARG A 131 36.51 -4.53 11.41
CA ARG A 131 37.62 -5.48 11.57
C ARG A 131 37.23 -6.71 12.38
N ALA A 132 36.45 -6.51 13.44
CA ALA A 132 36.05 -7.58 14.35
C ALA A 132 34.91 -8.45 13.78
N SER A 133 34.14 -7.94 12.82
CA SER A 133 32.88 -8.56 12.42
C SER A 133 32.68 -8.73 10.91
N GLY A 134 33.65 -8.30 10.10
CA GLY A 134 33.59 -8.38 8.63
C GLY A 134 32.62 -7.38 7.99
N GLY A 135 32.23 -6.32 8.71
CA GLY A 135 31.22 -5.37 8.30
C GLY A 135 29.81 -5.97 8.26
N LEU A 136 28.94 -5.36 7.47
CA LEU A 136 27.54 -5.74 7.25
C LEU A 136 27.44 -6.69 6.04
N PRO A 137 27.07 -7.96 6.22
CA PRO A 137 27.02 -8.91 5.12
C PRO A 137 25.83 -8.57 4.20
N ARG A 138 26.11 -8.54 2.90
CA ARG A 138 25.06 -8.50 1.87
C ARG A 138 24.25 -9.79 1.91
N GLY A 139 22.96 -9.71 1.61
CA GLY A 139 22.09 -10.89 1.66
C GLY A 139 21.58 -11.25 3.06
N SER A 140 21.99 -10.50 4.09
CA SER A 140 21.67 -10.80 5.49
C SER A 140 21.02 -9.63 6.22
N LEU A 141 20.27 -9.97 7.27
CA LEU A 141 19.64 -9.03 8.18
C LEU A 141 20.43 -8.91 9.49
N THR A 142 20.85 -7.69 9.81
CA THR A 142 21.49 -7.32 11.08
C THR A 142 20.52 -6.52 11.96
N LEU A 143 20.20 -7.05 13.14
CA LEU A 143 19.38 -6.37 14.15
C LEU A 143 20.28 -5.61 15.13
N VAL A 144 20.13 -4.29 15.18
CA VAL A 144 20.72 -3.43 16.20
C VAL A 144 19.77 -3.37 17.39
N THR A 145 20.27 -3.72 18.57
CA THR A 145 19.53 -3.59 19.83
C THR A 145 20.28 -2.72 20.82
N ALA A 146 19.54 -1.93 21.59
CA ALA A 146 20.11 -1.12 22.64
C ALA A 146 19.05 -0.81 23.71
N PRO A 147 19.44 -0.57 24.96
CA PRO A 147 18.54 0.01 25.94
C PRO A 147 18.04 1.37 25.45
N PRO A 148 16.79 1.77 25.78
CA PRO A 148 16.30 3.11 25.46
C PRO A 148 17.27 4.19 25.93
N ASN A 149 17.54 5.17 25.07
CA ASN A 149 18.50 6.28 25.29
C ASN A 149 19.98 5.89 25.35
N ALA A 150 20.37 4.63 25.11
CA ALA A 150 21.78 4.24 25.06
C ALA A 150 22.52 4.69 23.79
N GLY A 151 21.78 5.17 22.77
CA GLY A 151 22.35 5.63 21.50
C GLY A 151 22.32 4.59 20.38
N GLY A 152 21.44 3.58 20.44
CA GLY A 152 21.32 2.54 19.41
C GLY A 152 21.12 3.08 17.99
N SER A 153 20.44 4.22 17.83
CA SER A 153 20.25 4.88 16.52
C SER A 153 21.54 5.38 15.87
N LEU A 154 22.64 5.49 16.62
CA LEU A 154 23.93 5.91 16.06
C LEU A 154 24.53 4.86 15.12
N LEU A 155 24.26 3.58 15.34
CA LEU A 155 24.80 2.49 14.50
C LEU A 155 24.18 2.50 13.09
N PRO A 156 22.84 2.48 12.92
CA PRO A 156 22.24 2.63 11.60
C PRO A 156 22.60 3.96 10.91
N LEU A 157 22.74 5.04 11.69
CA LEU A 157 23.14 6.34 11.19
C LEU A 157 24.57 6.32 10.63
N GLN A 158 25.52 5.69 11.33
CA GLN A 158 26.91 5.57 10.88
C GLN A 158 27.04 4.64 9.67
N ALA A 159 26.33 3.51 9.65
CA ALA A 159 26.28 2.63 8.50
C ALA A 159 25.74 3.35 7.26
N THR A 160 24.67 4.14 7.43
CA THR A 160 24.13 5.00 6.35
C THR A 160 25.17 5.98 5.85
N ARG A 161 25.90 6.64 6.74
CA ARG A 161 26.94 7.61 6.35
C ARG A 161 28.08 6.94 5.59
N ALA A 162 28.61 5.84 6.13
CA ALA A 162 29.71 5.10 5.52
C ALA A 162 29.37 4.54 4.14
N ALA A 163 28.09 4.20 3.90
CA ALA A 163 27.62 3.72 2.61
C ALA A 163 27.29 4.87 1.64
N ALA A 164 26.43 5.81 2.04
CA ALA A 164 25.88 6.84 1.15
C ALA A 164 26.86 8.00 0.87
N PHE A 165 27.72 8.36 1.83
CA PHE A 165 28.66 9.49 1.71
C PHE A 165 30.10 9.04 1.45
N ASN A 166 30.31 7.79 1.04
CA ASN A 166 31.62 7.32 0.64
C ASN A 166 32.10 8.10 -0.60
N THR A 167 33.29 8.72 -0.50
CA THR A 167 33.86 9.55 -1.56
C THR A 167 34.32 8.74 -2.77
N GLU A 168 34.77 7.50 -2.57
CA GLU A 168 35.29 6.64 -3.63
C GLU A 168 34.18 5.82 -4.28
N GLN A 169 33.31 5.22 -3.47
CA GLN A 169 32.27 4.32 -3.95
C GLN A 169 30.95 4.51 -3.18
N PRO A 170 30.15 5.56 -3.53
CA PRO A 170 28.88 5.79 -2.90
C PRO A 170 27.90 4.66 -3.22
N THR A 171 27.32 4.08 -2.18
CA THR A 171 26.41 2.94 -2.29
C THR A 171 24.97 3.41 -2.11
N PRO A 172 24.03 3.05 -3.00
CA PRO A 172 22.62 3.42 -2.82
C PRO A 172 22.02 2.86 -1.53
N VAL A 173 21.38 3.73 -0.75
CA VAL A 173 20.77 3.42 0.55
C VAL A 173 19.29 3.77 0.54
N LEU A 174 18.45 2.84 1.03
CA LEU A 174 17.05 3.11 1.37
C LEU A 174 16.90 3.23 2.89
N TYR A 175 16.46 4.39 3.37
CA TYR A 175 16.25 4.67 4.79
C TYR A 175 14.76 4.71 5.11
N ALA A 176 14.29 3.68 5.81
CA ALA A 176 12.92 3.51 6.24
C ALA A 176 12.72 4.02 7.67
N LEU A 177 11.74 4.90 7.86
CA LEU A 177 11.50 5.58 9.13
C LEU A 177 10.18 5.15 9.77
N SER A 178 10.25 4.64 11.00
CA SER A 178 9.09 4.37 11.84
C SER A 178 9.28 4.97 13.23
N GLY A 179 8.29 5.71 13.71
CA GLY A 179 8.31 6.45 14.98
C GLY A 179 9.20 7.71 14.99
N VAL A 180 9.89 8.03 13.88
CA VAL A 180 10.79 9.18 13.78
C VAL A 180 10.39 10.06 12.58
N PRO A 181 10.07 11.36 12.77
CA PRO A 181 9.77 12.24 11.66
C PRO A 181 10.96 12.40 10.69
N LEU A 182 10.69 12.41 9.39
CA LEU A 182 11.70 12.55 8.33
C LEU A 182 12.66 13.72 8.56
N GLN A 183 12.13 14.89 8.94
CA GLN A 183 12.98 16.06 9.19
C GLN A 183 13.95 15.86 10.36
N VAL A 184 13.56 15.08 11.37
CA VAL A 184 14.41 14.77 12.53
C VAL A 184 15.53 13.83 12.10
N ALA A 185 15.20 12.76 11.38
CA ALA A 185 16.19 11.82 10.86
C ALA A 185 17.19 12.50 9.90
N ALA A 186 16.69 13.30 8.96
CA ALA A 186 17.53 14.07 8.04
C ALA A 186 18.46 15.03 8.78
N ARG A 187 17.96 15.77 9.79
CA ARG A 187 18.81 16.65 10.61
C ARG A 187 19.88 15.88 11.37
N ARG A 188 19.57 14.68 11.90
CA ARG A 188 20.55 13.83 12.57
C ARG A 188 21.66 13.40 11.63
N LEU A 189 21.31 12.98 10.41
CA LEU A 189 22.27 12.56 9.40
C LEU A 189 23.16 13.72 8.94
N ILE A 190 22.57 14.90 8.70
CA ILE A 190 23.31 16.11 8.34
C ILE A 190 24.24 16.55 9.48
N ALA A 191 23.76 16.56 10.72
CA ALA A 191 24.58 16.91 11.89
C ALA A 191 25.77 15.97 12.04
N ALA A 192 25.53 14.67 11.83
CA ALA A 192 26.58 13.65 11.87
C ALA A 192 27.54 13.75 10.68
N GLU A 193 27.11 14.19 9.49
CA GLU A 193 27.99 14.34 8.33
C GLU A 193 28.81 15.63 8.34
N ALA A 194 28.19 16.76 8.70
CA ALA A 194 28.79 18.10 8.72
C ALA A 194 29.48 18.46 10.04
N PRO A 195 29.99 17.46 10.78
CA PRO A 195 30.02 17.38 12.26
C PRO A 195 29.60 18.66 13.01
N VAL A 196 28.30 18.97 13.06
CA VAL A 196 27.77 20.11 13.84
C VAL A 196 26.97 19.66 15.06
N PRO A 197 26.95 20.42 16.18
CA PRO A 197 26.19 20.05 17.36
C PRO A 197 24.69 19.96 17.05
N TYR A 198 24.11 18.77 17.20
CA TYR A 198 22.71 18.49 16.82
C TYR A 198 21.71 19.40 17.55
N ALA A 199 21.92 19.66 18.85
CA ALA A 199 21.03 20.52 19.64
C ALA A 199 20.99 21.96 19.11
N GLN A 200 22.14 22.51 18.72
CA GLN A 200 22.24 23.86 18.13
C GLN A 200 21.65 23.87 16.72
N PHE A 201 21.87 22.80 15.94
CA PHE A 201 21.30 22.68 14.61
C PHE A 201 19.77 22.59 14.65
N ALA A 202 19.21 21.79 15.55
CA ALA A 202 17.78 21.64 15.73
C ALA A 202 17.12 22.94 16.23
N ALA A 203 17.82 23.74 17.03
CA ALA A 203 17.37 25.04 17.53
C ALA A 203 17.58 26.20 16.54
N GLY A 204 18.30 25.97 15.43
CA GLY A 204 18.64 27.03 14.46
C GLY A 204 19.68 28.03 14.98
N THR A 205 20.47 27.66 16.00
CA THR A 205 21.42 28.54 16.70
C THR A 205 22.88 28.28 16.35
N LEU A 206 23.14 27.65 15.19
CA LEU A 206 24.50 27.40 14.72
C LEU A 206 25.34 28.69 14.62
N THR A 207 26.63 28.60 14.88
CA THR A 207 27.58 29.70 14.63
C THR A 207 27.77 29.90 13.11
N ALA A 208 28.40 31.00 12.71
CA ALA A 208 28.71 31.24 11.30
C ALA A 208 29.64 30.15 10.71
N GLU A 209 30.63 29.72 11.48
CA GLU A 209 31.56 28.64 11.11
C GLU A 209 30.84 27.30 10.97
N GLN A 210 29.95 26.95 11.91
CA GLN A 210 29.16 25.73 11.82
C GLN A 210 28.18 25.74 10.63
N ARG A 211 27.59 26.90 10.32
CA ARG A 211 26.78 27.03 9.09
C ARG A 211 27.63 26.80 7.85
N GLN A 212 28.85 27.32 7.82
CA GLN A 212 29.76 27.09 6.72
C GLN A 212 30.11 25.60 6.56
N ALA A 213 30.35 24.88 7.67
CA ALA A 213 30.58 23.44 7.62
C ALA A 213 29.40 22.65 7.00
N VAL A 214 28.16 23.07 7.24
CA VAL A 214 26.97 22.49 6.59
C VAL A 214 26.93 22.82 5.10
N VAL A 215 27.27 24.05 4.72
CA VAL A 215 27.35 24.48 3.30
C VAL A 215 28.45 23.71 2.57
N ASP A 216 29.60 23.51 3.19
CA ASP A 216 30.72 22.75 2.60
C ASP A 216 30.33 21.28 2.38
N ALA A 217 29.48 20.72 3.25
CA ALA A 217 28.92 19.39 3.10
C ALA A 217 27.73 19.31 2.12
N ASP A 218 27.10 20.43 1.73
CA ASP A 218 25.86 20.47 0.92
C ASP A 218 26.02 19.74 -0.43
N SER A 219 27.17 19.92 -1.09
CA SER A 219 27.48 19.25 -2.36
C SER A 219 27.48 17.72 -2.23
N ARG A 220 28.13 17.18 -1.18
CA ARG A 220 28.15 15.75 -0.88
C ARG A 220 26.78 15.24 -0.45
N LEU A 221 26.08 16.01 0.39
CA LEU A 221 24.75 15.65 0.89
C LEU A 221 23.72 15.54 -0.24
N ARG A 222 23.77 16.43 -1.24
CA ARG A 222 22.88 16.39 -2.41
C ARG A 222 23.23 15.31 -3.42
N ALA A 223 24.51 14.99 -3.56
CA ALA A 223 24.98 13.98 -4.51
C ALA A 223 24.84 12.53 -4.00
N ALA A 224 24.61 12.35 -2.70
CA ALA A 224 24.53 11.03 -2.08
C ALA A 224 23.31 10.23 -2.59
N PRO A 225 23.48 8.93 -2.93
CA PRO A 225 22.39 8.06 -3.38
C PRO A 225 21.55 7.56 -2.20
N LEU A 226 20.99 8.49 -1.42
CA LEU A 226 20.18 8.21 -0.24
C LEU A 226 18.71 8.52 -0.51
N SER A 227 17.85 7.51 -0.41
CA SER A 227 16.40 7.65 -0.54
C SER A 227 15.71 7.37 0.79
N PHE A 228 14.67 8.12 1.11
CA PHE A 228 13.81 7.86 2.27
C PHE A 228 12.48 7.25 1.83
N THR A 229 11.95 6.34 2.63
CA THR A 229 10.59 5.83 2.43
C THR A 229 9.55 6.89 2.80
N ARG A 230 8.28 6.60 2.50
CA ARG A 230 7.16 7.30 3.15
C ARG A 230 7.17 7.05 4.66
N PRO A 231 6.58 7.95 5.48
CA PRO A 231 6.47 7.75 6.93
C PRO A 231 5.70 6.46 7.27
N GLU A 232 6.13 5.78 8.33
CA GLU A 232 5.51 4.53 8.84
C GLU A 232 5.32 3.44 7.77
N PRO A 233 6.39 3.07 7.03
CA PRO A 233 6.27 2.08 5.98
C PRO A 233 6.09 0.68 6.57
N ALA A 234 5.21 -0.13 5.99
CA ALA A 234 5.19 -1.57 6.25
C ALA A 234 6.41 -2.26 5.61
N ALA A 235 6.83 -3.41 6.15
CA ALA A 235 7.98 -4.16 5.62
C ALA A 235 7.85 -4.48 4.12
N GLN A 236 6.63 -4.75 3.65
CA GLN A 236 6.37 -4.99 2.23
C GLN A 236 6.52 -3.73 1.37
N ALA A 237 6.14 -2.56 1.90
CA ALA A 237 6.35 -1.28 1.21
C ALA A 237 7.85 -0.95 1.09
N ILE A 238 8.63 -1.24 2.13
CA ILE A 238 10.10 -1.13 2.10
C ILE A 238 10.67 -2.03 0.99
N ALA A 239 10.21 -3.28 0.89
CA ALA A 239 10.64 -4.20 -0.16
C ALA A 239 10.28 -3.71 -1.58
N GLU A 240 9.06 -3.19 -1.76
CA GLU A 240 8.63 -2.59 -3.03
C GLU A 240 9.46 -1.36 -3.41
N GLU A 241 9.71 -0.46 -2.48
CA GLU A 241 10.49 0.76 -2.73
C GLU A 241 11.97 0.41 -2.98
N ALA A 242 12.52 -0.55 -2.24
CA ALA A 242 13.83 -1.12 -2.49
C ALA A 242 13.94 -1.67 -3.92
N SER A 243 12.90 -2.35 -4.43
CA SER A 243 12.90 -2.94 -5.80
C SER A 243 13.11 -1.92 -6.92
N ARG A 244 12.82 -0.63 -6.66
CA ARG A 244 12.96 0.45 -7.64
C ARG A 244 14.35 1.09 -7.64
N ILE A 245 15.18 0.78 -6.65
CA ILE A 245 16.54 1.32 -6.52
C ILE A 245 17.50 0.32 -7.16
N GLU A 246 18.13 0.74 -8.26
CA GLU A 246 19.17 -0.03 -8.94
C GLU A 246 20.48 0.01 -8.14
N GLY A 247 21.18 -1.13 -8.06
CA GLY A 247 22.42 -1.22 -7.29
C GLY A 247 22.28 -1.03 -5.77
N LEU A 248 21.07 -1.18 -5.22
CA LEU A 248 20.79 -1.05 -3.78
C LEU A 248 21.78 -1.88 -2.95
N GLY A 249 22.51 -1.22 -2.05
CA GLY A 249 23.48 -1.90 -1.19
C GLY A 249 23.05 -2.01 0.26
N LEU A 250 22.32 -1.02 0.78
CA LEU A 250 21.92 -0.96 2.18
C LEU A 250 20.45 -0.55 2.32
N VAL A 251 19.71 -1.26 3.18
CA VAL A 251 18.40 -0.85 3.67
C VAL A 251 18.52 -0.63 5.17
N VAL A 252 18.09 0.54 5.65
CA VAL A 252 18.04 0.86 7.07
C VAL A 252 16.59 0.99 7.51
N VAL A 253 16.23 0.36 8.63
CA VAL A 253 14.91 0.45 9.24
C VAL A 253 15.05 1.02 10.66
N ASP A 254 14.66 2.28 10.83
CA ASP A 254 14.80 3.05 12.06
C ASP A 254 13.43 3.65 12.44
N ARG A 255 12.61 2.97 13.25
CA ARG A 255 12.93 1.78 14.06
C ARG A 255 11.75 0.84 14.22
N LEU A 256 12.03 -0.40 14.60
CA LEU A 256 11.01 -1.31 15.12
C LEU A 256 10.57 -0.86 16.51
N GLN A 257 9.27 -0.96 16.78
CA GLN A 257 8.68 -0.57 18.05
C GLN A 257 8.28 -1.83 18.80
N HIS A 258 8.94 -2.10 19.95
CA HIS A 258 8.65 -3.29 20.75
C HIS A 258 7.17 -3.36 21.16
N ALA A 259 6.64 -2.25 21.70
CA ALA A 259 5.22 -2.14 21.99
C ALA A 259 4.42 -1.91 20.70
N ARG A 260 3.17 -2.38 20.68
CA ARG A 260 2.25 -2.06 19.60
C ARG A 260 1.98 -0.55 19.61
N THR A 261 2.15 0.07 18.45
CA THR A 261 1.84 1.49 18.25
C THR A 261 0.86 1.60 17.09
N ASP A 262 -0.30 2.20 17.35
CA ASP A 262 -1.34 2.39 16.34
C ASP A 262 -0.80 3.27 15.20
N GLY A 263 -0.97 2.82 13.95
CA GLY A 263 -0.45 3.49 12.76
C GLY A 263 1.05 3.29 12.48
N ALA A 264 1.73 2.42 13.25
CA ALA A 264 3.11 2.01 12.97
C ALA A 264 3.16 0.51 12.64
N PRO A 265 3.21 0.12 11.35
CA PRO A 265 3.19 -1.28 10.92
C PRO A 265 4.37 -2.12 11.46
N LEU A 266 5.49 -1.47 11.77
CA LEU A 266 6.70 -2.09 12.30
C LEU A 266 6.68 -2.11 13.84
N SER A 267 5.58 -2.60 14.44
CA SER A 267 5.39 -2.59 15.89
C SER A 267 4.76 -3.87 16.46
N GLY A 268 5.04 -4.18 17.72
CA GLY A 268 4.37 -5.22 18.50
C GLY A 268 4.39 -6.62 17.88
N ARG A 269 3.22 -7.27 17.83
CA ARG A 269 3.08 -8.67 17.35
C ARG A 269 3.40 -8.88 15.87
N ALA A 270 3.48 -7.81 15.08
CA ALA A 270 3.79 -7.88 13.66
C ALA A 270 5.29 -8.01 13.38
N LEU A 271 6.15 -7.77 14.38
CA LEU A 271 7.60 -7.74 14.22
C LEU A 271 8.20 -9.04 13.63
N PRO A 272 7.81 -10.26 14.05
CA PRO A 272 8.37 -11.48 13.46
C PRO A 272 8.08 -11.61 11.95
N SER A 273 6.86 -11.27 11.53
CA SER A 273 6.47 -11.29 10.10
C SER A 273 7.21 -10.21 9.30
N ALA A 274 7.34 -9.01 9.87
CA ALA A 274 8.10 -7.92 9.27
C ALA A 274 9.58 -8.29 9.11
N MET A 275 10.21 -8.88 10.14
CA MET A 275 11.60 -9.35 10.11
C MET A 275 11.82 -10.41 9.04
N LYS A 276 10.90 -11.39 8.89
CA LYS A 276 10.96 -12.39 7.83
C LYS A 276 10.89 -11.77 6.43
N THR A 277 10.05 -10.76 6.26
CA THR A 277 9.92 -10.02 4.98
C THR A 277 11.21 -9.27 4.66
N LEU A 278 11.80 -8.61 5.66
CA LEU A 278 13.05 -7.87 5.51
C LEU A 278 14.26 -8.79 5.28
N ALA A 279 14.31 -9.97 5.92
CA ALA A 279 15.33 -10.98 5.69
C ALA A 279 15.25 -11.54 4.26
N ARG A 280 14.04 -11.81 3.77
CA ARG A 280 13.82 -12.19 2.37
C ARG A 280 14.26 -11.10 1.40
N LEU A 281 13.94 -9.84 1.69
CA LEU A 281 14.41 -8.69 0.91
C LEU A 281 15.94 -8.63 0.84
N ALA A 282 16.63 -8.86 1.98
CA ALA A 282 18.08 -8.90 2.03
C ALA A 282 18.64 -9.93 1.04
N ALA A 283 18.15 -11.17 1.15
CA ALA A 283 18.60 -12.30 0.33
C ALA A 283 18.29 -12.11 -1.17
N GLU A 284 17.07 -11.68 -1.52
CA GLU A 284 16.64 -11.49 -2.91
C GLU A 284 17.43 -10.38 -3.61
N ARG A 285 17.84 -9.34 -2.88
CA ARG A 285 18.49 -8.15 -3.45
C ARG A 285 20.00 -8.13 -3.23
N GLN A 286 20.56 -9.11 -2.53
CA GLN A 286 21.97 -9.13 -2.14
C GLN A 286 22.39 -7.78 -1.50
N ALA A 287 21.50 -7.23 -0.69
CA ALA A 287 21.66 -5.98 0.05
C ALA A 287 21.81 -6.28 1.54
N ALA A 288 22.55 -5.44 2.27
CA ALA A 288 22.59 -5.51 3.72
C ALA A 288 21.32 -4.84 4.27
N VAL A 289 20.65 -5.48 5.24
CA VAL A 289 19.49 -4.87 5.92
C VAL A 289 19.83 -4.66 7.38
N VAL A 290 19.76 -3.41 7.84
CA VAL A 290 20.03 -3.01 9.23
C VAL A 290 18.75 -2.52 9.85
N VAL A 291 18.36 -3.12 10.97
CA VAL A 291 17.10 -2.84 11.64
C VAL A 291 17.36 -2.43 13.09
N LEU A 292 16.78 -1.33 13.56
CA LEU A 292 16.93 -0.88 14.95
C LEU A 292 15.73 -1.31 15.80
N LEU A 293 15.99 -1.84 16.99
CA LEU A 293 14.97 -2.11 18.02
C LEU A 293 15.50 -1.68 19.40
N ASP A 294 14.76 -0.80 20.09
CA ASP A 294 15.10 -0.43 21.46
C ASP A 294 14.62 -1.51 22.43
N THR A 295 15.52 -2.42 22.77
CA THR A 295 15.28 -3.48 23.74
C THR A 295 16.59 -3.96 24.35
N ASP A 296 16.52 -4.34 25.62
CA ASP A 296 17.54 -5.13 26.32
C ASP A 296 17.07 -6.58 26.57
N ASP A 297 15.89 -6.95 26.07
CA ASP A 297 15.31 -8.28 26.28
C ASP A 297 15.88 -9.30 25.27
N PRO A 298 16.72 -10.25 25.72
CA PRO A 298 17.29 -11.26 24.83
C PRO A 298 16.24 -12.27 24.31
N GLN A 299 15.12 -12.45 25.02
CA GLN A 299 14.07 -13.36 24.58
C GLN A 299 13.38 -12.82 23.34
N LEU A 300 13.05 -11.53 23.35
CA LEU A 300 12.50 -10.84 22.19
C LEU A 300 13.45 -10.89 20.99
N VAL A 301 14.75 -10.65 21.20
CA VAL A 301 15.76 -10.72 20.13
C VAL A 301 15.79 -12.11 19.49
N THR A 302 15.72 -13.15 20.31
CA THR A 302 15.69 -14.54 19.84
C THR A 302 14.44 -14.84 19.02
N GLN A 303 13.27 -14.34 19.44
CA GLN A 303 12.00 -14.52 18.72
C GLN A 303 11.97 -13.85 17.33
N LEU A 304 12.78 -12.81 17.12
CA LEU A 304 12.86 -12.09 15.85
C LEU A 304 13.81 -12.76 14.85
N GLU A 305 14.53 -13.79 15.28
CA GLU A 305 15.44 -14.60 14.46
C GLU A 305 16.28 -13.76 13.48
N PRO A 306 17.14 -12.83 13.96
CA PRO A 306 18.06 -12.11 13.09
C PRO A 306 19.25 -12.99 12.68
N ASP A 307 19.88 -12.74 11.53
CA ASP A 307 21.12 -13.44 11.15
C ASP A 307 22.29 -13.00 12.04
N ARG A 308 22.35 -11.69 12.31
CA ARG A 308 23.31 -11.08 13.23
C ARG A 308 22.63 -10.06 14.13
N THR A 309 23.15 -9.92 15.36
CA THR A 309 22.74 -8.90 16.31
C THR A 309 23.93 -8.03 16.71
N LEU A 310 23.74 -6.72 16.67
CA LEU A 310 24.65 -5.72 17.25
C LEU A 310 23.98 -5.16 18.50
N HIS A 311 24.40 -5.62 19.68
CA HIS A 311 23.85 -5.18 20.95
C HIS A 311 24.73 -4.08 21.56
N LEU A 312 24.22 -2.86 21.61
CA LEU A 312 24.91 -1.69 22.15
C LEU A 312 24.47 -1.45 23.59
N THR A 313 25.44 -1.45 24.51
CA THR A 313 25.24 -1.08 25.91
C THR A 313 26.15 0.08 26.29
N ARG A 314 25.72 0.87 27.28
CA ARG A 314 26.53 1.97 27.81
C ARG A 314 26.98 1.63 29.23
N PRO A 315 28.26 1.30 29.47
CA PRO A 315 28.78 1.18 30.83
C PRO A 315 28.67 2.53 31.56
N HIS A 316 28.58 2.50 32.88
CA HIS A 316 28.15 3.62 33.74
C HIS A 316 29.09 4.86 33.79
N ASP A 317 30.08 4.98 32.89
CA ASP A 317 31.03 6.10 32.84
C ASP A 317 31.10 6.78 31.44
N ALA A 318 30.30 7.84 31.33
CA ALA A 318 30.29 9.06 30.50
C ALA A 318 30.86 9.18 29.07
N GLY A 319 31.45 8.18 28.40
CA GLY A 319 32.11 8.46 27.10
C GLY A 319 32.15 7.34 26.05
N THR A 320 31.90 6.09 26.42
CA THR A 320 32.07 4.94 25.50
C THR A 320 30.81 4.08 25.40
N ALA A 321 30.62 3.41 24.26
CA ALA A 321 29.63 2.37 24.04
C ALA A 321 30.34 1.02 23.91
N ARG A 322 29.75 -0.04 24.46
CA ARG A 322 30.17 -1.41 24.23
C ARG A 322 29.20 -2.06 23.25
N ILE A 323 29.72 -2.55 22.12
CA ILE A 323 28.94 -3.21 21.07
C ILE A 323 29.33 -4.68 21.03
N THR A 324 28.38 -5.55 21.32
CA THR A 324 28.55 -7.01 21.21
C THR A 324 27.92 -7.50 19.92
N VAL A 325 28.70 -8.23 19.12
CA VAL A 325 28.27 -8.84 17.87
C VAL A 325 27.98 -10.31 18.11
N THR A 326 26.76 -10.73 17.80
CA THR A 326 26.34 -12.13 17.89
C THR A 326 25.83 -12.59 16.53
N ALA A 327 26.22 -13.79 16.08
CA ALA A 327 25.62 -14.45 14.92
C ALA A 327 24.78 -15.63 15.38
N ARG A 328 23.64 -15.85 14.71
CA ARG A 328 22.62 -16.83 15.13
C ARG A 328 23.19 -18.21 15.44
N ASP A 329 24.02 -18.72 14.53
CA ASP A 329 24.52 -20.11 14.59
C ASP A 329 25.94 -20.22 15.17
N LEU A 330 26.60 -19.09 15.43
CA LEU A 330 28.00 -19.02 15.87
C LEU A 330 28.19 -18.40 17.26
N GLY A 331 27.13 -17.83 17.84
CA GLY A 331 27.20 -17.12 19.11
C GLY A 331 27.95 -15.79 19.00
N THR A 332 28.57 -15.36 20.09
CA THR A 332 29.28 -14.07 20.15
C THR A 332 30.55 -14.10 19.28
N LEU A 333 30.58 -13.25 18.27
CA LEU A 333 31.71 -13.09 17.37
C LEU A 333 32.75 -12.12 17.93
N ALA A 334 32.31 -11.01 18.51
CA ALA A 334 33.20 -9.96 19.03
C ALA A 334 32.50 -9.04 20.03
N THR A 335 33.28 -8.36 20.85
CA THR A 335 32.85 -7.22 21.67
C THR A 335 33.85 -6.09 21.47
N VAL A 336 33.35 -4.90 21.11
CA VAL A 336 34.16 -3.72 20.79
C VAL A 336 33.71 -2.55 21.65
N GLU A 337 34.66 -1.81 22.21
CA GLU A 337 34.39 -0.55 22.91
C GLU A 337 34.73 0.64 22.01
N VAL A 338 33.83 1.61 21.94
CA VAL A 338 33.87 2.69 20.95
C VAL A 338 33.50 4.02 21.63
N PRO A 339 34.32 5.08 21.52
CA PRO A 339 33.95 6.39 22.04
C PRO A 339 32.68 6.96 21.36
N LEU A 340 31.86 7.65 22.16
CA LEU A 340 30.58 8.24 21.76
C LEU A 340 30.65 9.76 21.80
N ASP A 341 30.34 10.39 20.67
CA ASP A 341 30.05 11.81 20.59
C ASP A 341 28.55 12.02 20.39
N MET A 342 27.84 12.19 21.50
CA MET A 342 26.38 12.43 21.46
C MET A 342 26.04 13.85 20.98
N ALA A 343 26.97 14.79 21.02
CA ALA A 343 26.71 16.16 20.56
C ALA A 343 26.65 16.23 19.03
N HIS A 344 27.55 15.50 18.37
CA HIS A 344 27.62 15.40 16.91
C HIS A 344 27.01 14.11 16.35
N LEU A 345 26.44 13.27 17.20
CA LEU A 345 25.81 11.98 16.85
C LEU A 345 26.77 11.02 16.13
N ARG A 346 27.97 10.84 16.70
CA ARG A 346 29.01 9.96 16.14
C ARG A 346 29.45 8.86 17.11
N LEU A 347 29.81 7.72 16.52
CA LEU A 347 30.68 6.71 17.11
C LEU A 347 32.06 7.01 16.54
N LEU A 348 33.04 7.22 17.40
CA LEU A 348 34.40 7.55 16.98
C LEU A 348 35.24 6.28 17.00
N ASP A 349 36.14 6.12 16.04
CA ASP A 349 37.13 5.05 16.16
C ASP A 349 38.07 5.33 17.34
N GLU A 350 38.47 4.29 18.06
CA GLU A 350 39.61 4.43 18.98
C GLU A 350 40.84 4.84 18.17
N PRO A 351 41.66 5.79 18.67
CA PRO A 351 42.98 6.01 18.10
C PRO A 351 43.74 4.68 18.22
N ALA A 352 44.20 4.15 17.09
CA ALA A 352 44.91 2.88 17.04
C ALA A 352 46.07 2.89 18.05
N ALA A 353 45.92 2.18 19.16
CA ALA A 353 47.04 1.81 20.00
C ALA A 353 47.94 0.93 19.13
N CYS A 354 49.11 1.47 18.79
CA CYS A 354 50.18 0.76 18.13
C CYS A 354 50.41 -0.56 18.91
N ALA A 355 50.26 -1.69 18.23
CA ALA A 355 50.41 -3.00 18.82
C ALA A 355 51.84 -3.18 19.34
N THR A 356 52.04 -3.03 20.64
CA THR A 356 53.13 -3.68 21.37
C THR A 356 52.53 -4.85 22.13
N ALA A 357 52.77 -6.05 21.60
CA ALA A 357 52.53 -7.29 22.31
C ALA A 357 53.35 -7.28 23.60
N ALA A 358 52.68 -7.32 24.75
CA ALA A 358 53.29 -7.66 26.02
C ALA A 358 52.41 -8.67 26.74
N VAL A 359 52.99 -9.86 26.88
CA VAL A 359 52.48 -11.05 27.56
C VAL A 359 52.10 -10.72 29.01
N THR A 360 50.90 -11.14 29.41
CA THR A 360 50.45 -11.13 30.81
C THR A 360 51.21 -12.18 31.62
N PRO A 361 51.44 -11.92 32.92
CA PRO A 361 51.03 -12.93 33.88
C PRO A 361 50.19 -12.32 35.02
N GLN A 362 49.04 -12.94 35.27
CA GLN A 362 48.31 -12.92 36.56
C GLN A 362 49.00 -13.91 37.54
N PRO A 363 48.60 -14.01 38.84
CA PRO A 363 47.83 -13.10 39.72
C PRO A 363 48.43 -13.00 41.15
N ALA A 364 47.94 -12.08 42.01
CA ALA A 364 47.76 -12.35 43.45
C ALA A 364 46.84 -11.32 44.16
N ALA A 365 46.16 -11.85 45.19
CA ALA A 365 44.99 -11.41 45.96
C ALA A 365 45.16 -10.16 46.88
N PRO A 366 44.07 -9.67 47.53
CA PRO A 366 43.94 -8.30 48.06
C PRO A 366 44.00 -8.16 49.59
N SER A 367 43.94 -6.89 50.04
CA SER A 367 43.47 -6.33 51.35
C SER A 367 44.57 -5.72 52.24
N PRO A 368 44.25 -4.84 53.21
CA PRO A 368 43.33 -3.69 53.18
C PRO A 368 43.96 -2.42 53.86
N THR A 369 43.12 -1.41 54.07
CA THR A 369 43.09 -0.45 55.21
C THR A 369 43.57 1.00 55.05
N THR A 370 42.72 1.85 55.63
CA THR A 370 42.95 3.13 56.34
C THR A 370 43.08 4.44 55.57
N THR A 371 41.98 5.21 55.65
CA THR A 371 41.90 6.68 55.82
C THR A 371 42.94 7.19 56.85
N PRO A 372 43.44 8.43 56.74
CA PRO A 372 42.77 9.54 57.46
C PRO A 372 42.82 10.94 56.80
N ALA A 373 41.77 11.71 57.12
CA ALA A 373 41.75 13.10 57.58
C ALA A 373 42.24 14.29 56.70
N SER A 374 41.31 15.24 56.52
CA SER A 374 41.50 16.65 56.17
C SER A 374 42.21 17.47 57.28
N PRO A 375 42.61 18.71 56.95
CA PRO A 375 42.03 19.89 57.60
C PRO A 375 41.61 20.96 56.55
N GLY A 376 40.43 21.59 56.63
CA GLY A 376 40.16 22.82 57.41
C GLY A 376 40.83 24.05 56.76
N THR A 377 40.13 25.12 56.30
CA THR A 377 39.50 26.11 57.18
C THR A 377 38.78 27.22 56.35
N ARG A 378 37.50 27.46 56.68
CA ARG A 378 36.68 28.69 56.80
C ARG A 378 36.70 29.83 55.75
N GLY A 379 35.48 30.25 55.40
CA GLY A 379 35.08 31.63 55.15
C GLY A 379 33.55 31.73 55.06
N ALA A 380 32.91 32.40 56.03
CA ALA A 380 31.47 32.43 56.27
C ALA A 380 30.82 33.75 55.83
N ALA A 381 29.55 33.70 55.38
CA ALA A 381 28.49 34.68 55.70
C ALA A 381 27.11 34.17 55.21
N ARG A 382 26.07 34.38 56.01
CA ARG A 382 24.68 33.90 55.88
C ARG A 382 23.72 35.10 56.16
N PRO A 383 22.38 34.96 56.26
CA PRO A 383 21.35 35.14 55.22
C PRO A 383 20.28 36.21 55.56
N ALA A 384 19.30 36.43 54.66
CA ALA A 384 17.90 36.88 54.92
C ALA A 384 17.17 37.04 53.57
N ALA A 385 15.85 36.94 53.36
CA ALA A 385 14.71 36.36 54.08
C ALA A 385 13.49 36.36 53.12
N THR A 386 12.70 35.28 53.15
CA THR A 386 11.22 35.17 53.07
C THR A 386 10.32 36.01 52.13
N GLY A 387 9.58 35.31 51.26
CA GLY A 387 8.11 35.38 51.07
C GLY A 387 7.57 36.07 49.78
N PRO A 388 6.32 35.79 49.33
CA PRO A 388 5.51 34.57 49.40
C PRO A 388 4.82 34.16 48.06
N VAL A 389 4.16 33.00 48.08
CA VAL A 389 3.33 32.34 47.05
C VAL A 389 1.96 33.02 46.85
N PRO A 390 1.33 32.91 45.66
CA PRO A 390 -0.13 32.83 45.58
C PRO A 390 -0.63 31.55 44.90
N GLY A 391 -1.55 30.86 45.59
CA GLY A 391 -2.34 29.73 45.08
C GLY A 391 -3.65 30.17 44.40
N PRO A 392 -4.47 29.21 43.92
CA PRO A 392 -5.50 29.40 42.90
C PRO A 392 -6.92 29.61 43.48
N ARG A 393 -7.86 30.15 42.65
CA ARG A 393 -9.34 30.04 42.74
C ARG A 393 -10.01 31.03 41.74
N PRO A 394 -11.34 31.00 41.47
CA PRO A 394 -12.28 29.89 41.32
C PRO A 394 -13.22 30.04 40.09
N VAL A 395 -14.09 29.04 39.90
CA VAL A 395 -15.26 28.98 38.99
C VAL A 395 -16.39 29.91 39.47
N THR A 396 -17.11 30.56 38.54
CA THR A 396 -18.48 31.06 38.76
C THR A 396 -19.40 30.77 37.58
N THR A 397 -20.54 30.18 37.93
CA THR A 397 -21.77 29.99 37.17
C THR A 397 -22.62 31.27 37.13
N ALA A 398 -23.30 31.55 36.02
CA ALA A 398 -24.63 32.17 36.02
C ALA A 398 -25.30 32.01 34.65
N GLY A 399 -26.48 31.40 34.61
CA GLY A 399 -27.37 31.40 33.47
C GLY A 399 -28.38 32.54 33.52
N SER A 400 -29.01 32.84 32.37
CA SER A 400 -30.35 33.42 32.21
C SER A 400 -30.59 33.54 30.70
N ALA A 401 -31.40 32.68 30.09
CA ALA A 401 -32.85 32.79 29.90
C ALA A 401 -33.20 33.24 28.47
N ARG A 402 -34.08 32.43 27.87
CA ARG A 402 -34.73 32.59 26.56
C ARG A 402 -35.78 33.71 26.65
N PRO A 403 -36.17 34.31 25.51
CA PRO A 403 -37.56 34.09 25.13
C PRO A 403 -37.76 33.73 23.65
N THR A 404 -38.93 33.18 23.44
CA THR A 404 -39.53 32.52 22.27
C THR A 404 -39.91 33.46 21.12
N GLY A 405 -39.82 32.96 19.89
CA GLY A 405 -40.53 33.55 18.74
C GLY A 405 -40.35 32.78 17.43
N GLY A 406 -41.40 32.08 16.98
CA GLY A 406 -41.84 32.04 15.58
C GLY A 406 -41.10 31.15 14.55
N SER A 407 -41.69 29.98 14.31
CA SER A 407 -41.74 29.20 13.05
C SER A 407 -41.23 29.86 11.75
N SER A 408 -40.30 29.19 11.06
CA SER A 408 -40.52 28.72 9.68
C SER A 408 -39.56 27.58 9.32
N ALA A 409 -40.13 26.53 8.74
CA ALA A 409 -39.39 25.43 8.14
C ALA A 409 -38.55 25.95 6.97
N GLY A 410 -37.27 25.59 6.95
CA GLY A 410 -36.34 25.92 5.87
C GLY A 410 -35.50 24.70 5.50
N THR A 411 -36.00 23.94 4.55
CA THR A 411 -35.28 22.93 3.78
C THR A 411 -34.08 23.54 3.08
N THR A 412 -32.86 23.35 3.60
CA THR A 412 -31.62 23.81 2.93
C THR A 412 -30.52 22.76 3.03
N ALA A 413 -30.66 21.67 2.27
CA ALA A 413 -29.53 20.81 1.90
C ALA A 413 -29.64 20.15 0.51
N VAL A 414 -30.74 20.32 -0.22
CA VAL A 414 -31.01 19.50 -1.43
C VAL A 414 -30.65 20.20 -2.76
N HIS A 415 -30.38 21.51 -2.77
CA HIS A 415 -30.21 22.25 -4.04
C HIS A 415 -28.78 22.34 -4.60
N LYS A 416 -27.73 21.86 -3.92
CA LYS A 416 -26.35 21.92 -4.46
C LYS A 416 -25.95 20.73 -5.34
N ASP A 417 -26.52 19.54 -5.13
CA ASP A 417 -26.11 18.33 -5.86
C ASP A 417 -26.58 18.29 -7.31
N GLY A 418 -27.67 19.00 -7.67
CA GLY A 418 -28.21 18.98 -9.03
C GLY A 418 -27.24 19.49 -10.10
N GLY A 419 -26.44 20.52 -9.77
CA GLY A 419 -25.42 21.05 -10.68
C GLY A 419 -24.28 20.06 -10.88
N LYS A 420 -23.80 19.46 -9.80
CA LYS A 420 -22.66 18.54 -9.82
C LYS A 420 -22.98 17.22 -10.52
N VAL A 421 -24.19 16.69 -10.33
CA VAL A 421 -24.65 15.52 -11.09
C VAL A 421 -24.70 15.84 -12.58
N GLY A 422 -25.20 17.03 -12.96
CA GLY A 422 -25.22 17.49 -14.35
C GLY A 422 -23.83 17.56 -14.99
N GLU A 423 -22.86 18.15 -14.31
CA GLU A 423 -21.46 18.24 -14.77
C GLU A 423 -20.85 16.85 -15.04
N LEU A 424 -21.06 15.88 -14.13
CA LEU A 424 -20.57 14.52 -14.31
C LEU A 424 -21.26 13.82 -15.48
N VAL A 425 -22.56 14.04 -15.67
CA VAL A 425 -23.33 13.50 -16.81
C VAL A 425 -22.79 14.04 -18.12
N GLU A 426 -22.61 15.36 -18.23
CA GLU A 426 -22.05 16.02 -19.43
C GLU A 426 -20.64 15.51 -19.73
N ARG A 427 -19.82 15.27 -18.70
CA ARG A 427 -18.48 14.70 -18.88
C ARG A 427 -18.51 13.28 -19.46
N ILE A 428 -19.39 12.43 -18.96
CA ILE A 428 -19.54 11.06 -19.47
C ILE A 428 -20.04 11.08 -20.91
N GLU A 429 -21.10 11.84 -21.19
CA GLU A 429 -21.69 11.98 -22.53
C GLU A 429 -20.69 12.60 -23.52
N GLY A 430 -19.95 13.63 -23.11
CA GLY A 430 -18.91 14.26 -23.92
C GLY A 430 -17.76 13.31 -24.26
N LYS A 431 -17.35 12.45 -23.32
CA LYS A 431 -16.34 11.40 -23.57
C LYS A 431 -16.85 10.36 -24.59
N VAL A 432 -18.11 9.94 -24.47
CA VAL A 432 -18.73 9.00 -25.42
C VAL A 432 -18.78 9.62 -26.82
N HIS A 433 -19.21 10.87 -26.92
CA HIS A 433 -19.28 11.60 -28.18
C HIS A 433 -17.91 11.73 -28.85
N ALA A 434 -16.87 12.12 -28.08
CA ALA A 434 -15.51 12.25 -28.60
C ALA A 434 -14.95 10.92 -29.13
N VAL A 435 -15.11 9.83 -28.37
CA VAL A 435 -14.59 8.51 -28.79
C VAL A 435 -15.36 7.94 -29.99
N LEU A 436 -16.66 8.20 -30.09
CA LEU A 436 -17.44 7.84 -31.28
C LEU A 436 -16.99 8.64 -32.50
N ALA A 437 -16.71 9.93 -32.36
CA ALA A 437 -16.18 10.74 -33.45
C ALA A 437 -14.80 10.22 -33.92
N ASP A 438 -13.91 9.88 -32.99
CA ASP A 438 -12.56 9.35 -33.28
C ASP A 438 -12.58 7.98 -33.99
N THR A 439 -13.64 7.19 -33.78
CA THR A 439 -13.83 5.86 -34.41
C THR A 439 -14.70 5.93 -35.66
N GLY A 440 -15.03 7.12 -36.15
CA GLY A 440 -15.86 7.32 -37.35
C GLY A 440 -17.30 6.83 -37.18
N GLY A 441 -17.83 6.82 -35.95
CA GLY A 441 -19.17 6.35 -35.62
C GLY A 441 -19.31 4.84 -35.43
N GLN A 442 -18.20 4.09 -35.42
CA GLN A 442 -18.22 2.63 -35.21
C GLN A 442 -18.45 2.29 -33.72
N VAL A 443 -19.67 1.89 -33.38
CA VAL A 443 -20.09 1.63 -31.99
C VAL A 443 -19.23 0.57 -31.29
N GLU A 444 -18.95 -0.55 -31.95
CA GLU A 444 -18.17 -1.64 -31.33
C GLU A 444 -16.75 -1.20 -30.96
N GLU A 445 -16.07 -0.48 -31.86
CA GLU A 445 -14.73 0.06 -31.63
C GLU A 445 -14.74 1.13 -30.53
N ALA A 446 -15.74 2.01 -30.55
CA ALA A 446 -15.92 3.03 -29.51
C ALA A 446 -16.14 2.39 -28.14
N VAL A 447 -17.01 1.39 -28.04
CA VAL A 447 -17.26 0.63 -26.81
C VAL A 447 -15.98 -0.06 -26.33
N ALA A 448 -15.19 -0.65 -27.22
CA ALA A 448 -13.92 -1.28 -26.87
C ALA A 448 -12.90 -0.26 -26.33
N ALA A 449 -12.81 0.92 -26.94
CA ALA A 449 -11.96 2.02 -26.49
C ALA A 449 -12.40 2.57 -25.13
N LEU A 450 -13.70 2.86 -24.96
CA LEU A 450 -14.30 3.33 -23.70
C LEU A 450 -14.10 2.31 -22.57
N LYS A 451 -14.26 1.01 -22.87
CA LYS A 451 -14.02 -0.06 -21.88
C LYS A 451 -12.57 -0.08 -21.37
N LYS A 452 -11.58 0.34 -22.17
CA LYS A 452 -10.17 0.41 -21.73
C LYS A 452 -9.93 1.53 -20.71
N THR A 453 -10.63 2.65 -20.84
CA THR A 453 -10.47 3.81 -19.95
C THR A 453 -11.50 3.88 -18.82
N ALA A 454 -12.48 2.96 -18.79
CA ALA A 454 -13.55 2.96 -17.79
C ALA A 454 -13.08 2.99 -16.32
N ILE A 455 -11.93 2.36 -15.98
CA ILE A 455 -11.38 2.39 -14.60
C ILE A 455 -10.83 3.78 -14.25
N PRO A 456 -9.84 4.34 -14.98
CA PRO A 456 -9.35 5.68 -14.66
C PRO A 456 -10.46 6.74 -14.75
N ASP A 457 -11.39 6.60 -15.69
CA ASP A 457 -12.49 7.55 -15.87
C ASP A 457 -13.49 7.50 -14.70
N VAL A 458 -13.91 6.32 -14.22
CA VAL A 458 -14.80 6.23 -13.05
C VAL A 458 -14.12 6.70 -11.77
N MET A 459 -12.81 6.52 -11.63
CA MET A 459 -12.04 7.04 -10.50
C MET A 459 -11.93 8.57 -10.52
N ALA A 460 -11.73 9.17 -11.70
CA ALA A 460 -11.76 10.62 -11.86
C ALA A 460 -13.15 11.19 -11.56
N LEU A 461 -14.22 10.53 -12.02
CA LEU A 461 -15.60 10.91 -11.71
C LEU A 461 -15.91 10.76 -10.22
N LEU A 462 -15.38 9.73 -9.55
CA LEU A 462 -15.53 9.56 -8.10
C LEU A 462 -14.87 10.72 -7.35
N GLU A 463 -13.65 11.07 -7.70
CA GLU A 463 -12.93 12.21 -7.10
C GLU A 463 -13.72 13.50 -7.27
N GLU A 464 -14.13 13.79 -8.50
CA GLU A 464 -14.89 15.00 -8.82
C GLU A 464 -16.23 15.03 -8.10
N SER A 465 -16.96 13.91 -8.04
CA SER A 465 -18.22 13.81 -7.29
C SER A 465 -18.07 14.23 -5.83
N ARG A 466 -16.84 14.19 -5.30
CA ARG A 466 -16.49 14.46 -3.90
C ARG A 466 -15.71 15.75 -3.65
N THR A 467 -15.48 16.62 -4.64
CA THR A 467 -14.93 17.98 -4.42
C THR A 467 -15.68 18.70 -3.28
N GLY A 468 -14.97 19.03 -2.18
CA GLY A 468 -15.52 19.63 -0.96
C GLY A 468 -15.95 18.63 0.13
N GLY A 469 -15.79 17.33 -0.10
CA GLY A 469 -16.05 16.27 0.88
C GLY A 469 -15.00 16.26 1.99
N ARG A 470 -15.43 15.97 3.22
CA ARG A 470 -14.55 15.92 4.41
C ARG A 470 -13.75 14.62 4.55
N TYR A 471 -14.13 13.59 3.79
CA TYR A 471 -13.53 12.26 3.87
C TYR A 471 -12.72 11.97 2.61
N ASP A 472 -11.43 11.74 2.78
CA ASP A 472 -10.54 11.28 1.73
C ASP A 472 -10.57 9.75 1.66
N PHE A 473 -11.10 9.20 0.57
CA PHE A 473 -11.20 7.76 0.35
C PHE A 473 -9.87 7.13 -0.07
N ARG A 474 -8.85 7.95 -0.37
CA ARG A 474 -7.47 7.52 -0.62
C ARG A 474 -6.68 7.33 0.68
N ASN A 475 -7.26 7.70 1.82
CA ASN A 475 -6.74 7.31 3.12
C ASN A 475 -7.08 5.84 3.34
N TYR A 476 -6.06 5.00 3.47
CA TYR A 476 -6.20 3.56 3.66
C TYR A 476 -6.26 3.27 5.17
N PRO A 477 -7.46 3.10 5.78
CA PRO A 477 -7.53 2.62 7.14
C PRO A 477 -6.92 1.21 7.21
N ASP A 478 -6.19 0.91 8.28
CA ASP A 478 -5.66 -0.44 8.52
C ASP A 478 -6.84 -1.41 8.60
N LEU A 479 -7.05 -2.23 7.58
CA LEU A 479 -8.13 -3.22 7.60
C LEU A 479 -7.70 -4.39 8.50
N PRO A 480 -8.60 -4.95 9.32
CA PRO A 480 -8.31 -6.17 10.08
C PRO A 480 -7.92 -7.32 9.14
N ASP A 481 -7.00 -8.19 9.60
CA ASP A 481 -6.44 -9.31 8.82
C ASP A 481 -7.49 -10.18 8.12
N ILE A 482 -8.69 -10.28 8.70
CA ILE A 482 -9.81 -11.05 8.16
C ILE A 482 -10.35 -10.53 6.81
N LEU A 483 -10.12 -9.26 6.49
CA LEU A 483 -10.50 -8.69 5.21
C LEU A 483 -9.47 -8.97 4.12
N HIS A 484 -8.27 -9.43 4.48
CA HIS A 484 -7.22 -9.78 3.54
C HIS A 484 -7.33 -11.24 3.11
N LYS A 485 -7.03 -11.49 1.84
CA LYS A 485 -6.98 -12.87 1.33
C LYS A 485 -5.78 -13.59 1.91
N ARG A 486 -6.03 -14.75 2.50
CA ARG A 486 -4.96 -15.65 3.00
C ARG A 486 -4.12 -16.24 1.87
N GLY A 487 -4.67 -16.31 0.64
CA GLY A 487 -3.95 -16.67 -0.58
C GLY A 487 -4.79 -16.46 -1.85
N ARG A 488 -4.16 -16.53 -3.03
CA ARG A 488 -4.84 -16.29 -4.33
C ARG A 488 -5.94 -17.29 -4.68
N GLN A 489 -5.88 -18.50 -4.10
CA GLN A 489 -6.85 -19.59 -4.29
C GLN A 489 -7.66 -19.91 -3.02
N GLU A 490 -7.40 -19.23 -1.91
CA GLU A 490 -8.12 -19.47 -0.66
C GLU A 490 -9.41 -18.65 -0.62
N ALA A 491 -10.44 -19.18 0.05
CA ALA A 491 -11.72 -18.50 0.21
C ALA A 491 -11.57 -17.28 1.13
N ASP A 492 -12.38 -16.26 0.89
CA ASP A 492 -12.48 -15.10 1.78
C ASP A 492 -13.10 -15.56 3.11
N ASP A 493 -12.55 -15.06 4.24
CA ASP A 493 -13.14 -15.32 5.57
C ASP A 493 -14.50 -14.61 5.73
N ILE A 494 -14.77 -13.58 4.91
CA ILE A 494 -16.02 -12.83 4.90
C ILE A 494 -17.05 -13.50 3.99
N TRP A 495 -18.17 -13.88 4.59
CA TRP A 495 -19.29 -14.46 3.89
C TRP A 495 -20.24 -13.39 3.34
N GLU A 496 -20.27 -13.24 2.02
CA GLU A 496 -21.10 -12.25 1.32
C GLU A 496 -22.57 -12.66 1.19
N ALA A 497 -22.94 -13.90 1.57
CA ALA A 497 -24.28 -14.47 1.43
C ALA A 497 -24.79 -14.53 -0.02
N ARG A 498 -23.96 -15.05 -0.94
CA ARG A 498 -24.30 -15.19 -2.35
C ARG A 498 -25.48 -16.17 -2.54
N PRO A 499 -26.59 -15.75 -3.18
CA PRO A 499 -27.72 -16.63 -3.46
C PRO A 499 -27.37 -17.70 -4.49
N ARG A 500 -27.60 -18.95 -4.10
CA ARG A 500 -27.65 -20.11 -4.97
C ARG A 500 -28.74 -21.04 -4.42
N TRP A 501 -29.99 -20.71 -4.71
CA TRP A 501 -31.12 -21.41 -4.10
C TRP A 501 -32.14 -21.80 -5.16
N THR A 502 -32.61 -23.04 -5.06
CA THR A 502 -33.77 -23.57 -5.79
C THR A 502 -34.76 -24.06 -4.76
N ALA A 503 -36.05 -23.79 -4.99
CA ALA A 503 -37.09 -24.20 -4.07
C ALA A 503 -37.08 -25.73 -3.87
N PRO A 504 -37.41 -26.22 -2.66
CA PRO A 504 -37.40 -27.64 -2.37
C PRO A 504 -38.52 -28.38 -3.12
N PRO A 505 -38.45 -29.72 -3.22
CA PRO A 505 -39.44 -30.52 -3.93
C PRO A 505 -40.88 -30.27 -3.48
N GLU A 506 -41.10 -29.96 -2.20
CA GLU A 506 -42.41 -29.62 -1.63
C GLU A 506 -43.09 -28.42 -2.32
N VAL A 507 -42.30 -27.49 -2.86
CA VAL A 507 -42.78 -26.33 -3.61
C VAL A 507 -42.83 -26.64 -5.11
N LEU A 508 -41.79 -27.30 -5.63
CA LEU A 508 -41.64 -27.55 -7.06
C LEU A 508 -42.60 -28.60 -7.60
N ASP A 509 -42.97 -29.60 -6.79
CA ASP A 509 -43.92 -30.65 -7.19
C ASP A 509 -45.29 -30.05 -7.53
N ALA A 510 -45.80 -29.15 -6.69
CA ALA A 510 -47.08 -28.47 -6.95
C ALA A 510 -47.04 -27.66 -8.25
N LEU A 511 -45.91 -27.02 -8.56
CA LEU A 511 -45.75 -26.26 -9.80
C LEU A 511 -45.64 -27.17 -11.03
N ALA A 512 -44.91 -28.29 -10.91
CA ALA A 512 -44.76 -29.26 -11.98
C ALA A 512 -46.10 -29.93 -12.32
N ASP A 513 -46.86 -30.34 -11.30
CA ASP A 513 -48.17 -30.99 -11.45
C ASP A 513 -49.19 -30.03 -12.10
N GLN A 514 -49.13 -28.74 -11.76
CA GLN A 514 -49.98 -27.70 -12.36
C GLN A 514 -49.47 -27.23 -13.73
N THR A 515 -48.34 -27.74 -14.21
CA THR A 515 -47.64 -27.25 -15.41
C THR A 515 -47.44 -25.73 -15.40
N ALA A 516 -47.20 -25.17 -14.21
CA ALA A 516 -47.12 -23.74 -13.99
C ALA A 516 -45.95 -23.14 -14.77
N THR A 517 -46.23 -22.01 -15.40
CA THR A 517 -45.22 -21.24 -16.14
C THR A 517 -44.31 -20.49 -15.17
N VAL A 518 -43.01 -20.67 -15.31
CA VAL A 518 -41.96 -19.98 -14.56
C VAL A 518 -41.27 -18.98 -15.47
N THR A 519 -41.13 -17.74 -15.03
CA THR A 519 -40.37 -16.70 -15.74
C THR A 519 -39.08 -16.40 -15.00
N ALA A 520 -37.95 -16.46 -15.71
CA ALA A 520 -36.67 -15.96 -15.22
C ALA A 520 -36.58 -14.44 -15.45
N LEU A 521 -36.47 -13.66 -14.38
CA LEU A 521 -36.34 -12.21 -14.42
C LEU A 521 -34.89 -11.79 -14.15
N ASP A 522 -34.39 -10.88 -14.98
CA ASP A 522 -33.11 -10.18 -14.82
C ASP A 522 -33.33 -8.84 -14.12
N ILE A 523 -32.63 -8.63 -13.01
CA ILE A 523 -32.67 -7.39 -12.25
C ILE A 523 -31.64 -6.40 -12.81
N ASN A 524 -32.15 -5.34 -13.44
CA ASN A 524 -31.30 -4.31 -14.03
C ASN A 524 -30.43 -3.60 -13.00
N GLY A 525 -29.13 -3.44 -13.32
CA GLY A 525 -28.23 -2.56 -12.57
C GLY A 525 -28.05 -2.94 -11.09
N ALA A 526 -27.97 -4.24 -10.77
CA ALA A 526 -27.84 -4.73 -9.40
C ALA A 526 -26.69 -4.05 -8.62
N TYR A 527 -25.47 -4.04 -9.19
CA TYR A 527 -24.32 -3.34 -8.58
C TYR A 527 -24.47 -1.83 -8.53
N LEU A 528 -25.07 -1.22 -9.56
CA LEU A 528 -25.33 0.22 -9.58
C LEU A 528 -26.31 0.62 -8.46
N SER A 529 -27.33 -0.18 -8.19
CA SER A 529 -28.24 -0.01 -7.05
C SER A 529 -27.52 -0.23 -5.71
N ALA A 530 -26.59 -1.17 -5.66
CA ALA A 530 -25.84 -1.52 -4.46
C ALA A 530 -24.80 -0.47 -4.04
N LEU A 531 -24.44 0.49 -4.90
CA LEU A 531 -23.58 1.62 -4.53
C LEU A 531 -24.20 2.52 -3.43
N LYS A 532 -25.49 2.35 -3.12
CA LYS A 532 -26.16 2.97 -1.97
C LYS A 532 -25.96 2.20 -0.65
N ALA A 533 -24.94 1.33 -0.56
CA ALA A 533 -24.60 0.64 0.68
C ALA A 533 -24.15 1.63 1.77
N HIS A 534 -24.36 1.27 3.04
CA HIS A 534 -23.75 1.99 4.16
C HIS A 534 -22.26 1.66 4.22
N LEU A 535 -21.40 2.61 3.85
CA LEU A 535 -19.96 2.40 3.80
C LEU A 535 -19.25 3.00 5.02
N PRO A 536 -18.29 2.30 5.62
CA PRO A 536 -17.44 2.83 6.69
C PRO A 536 -16.53 3.96 6.17
N ILE A 537 -16.55 5.11 6.85
CA ILE A 537 -15.77 6.32 6.50
C ILE A 537 -14.66 6.62 7.51
N GLY A 538 -14.33 5.69 8.39
CA GLY A 538 -13.24 5.85 9.36
C GLY A 538 -12.46 4.55 9.51
N GLN A 539 -11.50 4.58 10.44
CA GLN A 539 -10.81 3.38 10.89
C GLN A 539 -11.83 2.40 11.50
N LEU A 540 -11.78 1.13 11.10
CA LEU A 540 -12.61 0.11 11.72
C LEU A 540 -12.11 -0.15 13.14
N GLU A 541 -13.00 -0.01 14.11
CA GLU A 541 -12.74 -0.29 15.51
C GLU A 541 -13.32 -1.67 15.87
N HIS A 542 -12.54 -2.46 16.60
CA HIS A 542 -13.00 -3.73 17.15
C HIS A 542 -13.86 -3.50 18.39
N HIS A 543 -15.03 -4.11 18.39
CA HIS A 543 -15.95 -4.13 19.53
C HIS A 543 -16.42 -5.55 19.77
N LEU A 544 -16.39 -6.00 21.03
CA LEU A 544 -17.05 -7.24 21.43
C LEU A 544 -18.57 -7.13 21.26
N GLY A 545 -19.24 -8.27 21.18
CA GLY A 545 -20.69 -8.37 21.13
C GLY A 545 -21.36 -7.99 22.46
N PRO A 546 -22.68 -7.70 22.43
CA PRO A 546 -23.42 -7.29 23.63
C PRO A 546 -23.33 -8.28 24.80
N ASP A 547 -23.37 -9.58 24.49
CA ASP A 547 -23.32 -10.65 25.49
C ASP A 547 -21.94 -10.78 26.16
N ASN A 548 -20.91 -10.21 25.53
CA ASN A 548 -19.53 -10.17 26.04
C ASN A 548 -19.16 -8.77 26.59
N GLY A 549 -20.16 -7.96 26.96
CA GLY A 549 -19.96 -6.64 27.56
C GLY A 549 -19.67 -5.51 26.57
N GLY A 550 -19.81 -5.75 25.26
CA GLY A 550 -19.68 -4.73 24.23
C GLY A 550 -20.96 -3.92 23.97
N PRO A 551 -20.89 -2.88 23.13
CA PRO A 551 -22.04 -2.05 22.81
C PRO A 551 -23.09 -2.80 21.97
N PRO A 552 -24.39 -2.44 22.07
CA PRO A 552 -25.41 -2.92 21.15
C PRO A 552 -25.13 -2.48 19.70
N HIS A 553 -25.70 -3.21 18.73
CA HIS A 553 -25.61 -2.84 17.32
C HIS A 553 -26.08 -1.40 17.08
N ASP A 554 -25.21 -0.58 16.49
CA ASP A 554 -25.49 0.81 16.12
C ASP A 554 -25.69 0.94 14.60
N THR A 555 -26.91 1.30 14.21
CA THR A 555 -27.29 1.56 12.80
C THR A 555 -26.53 2.71 12.14
N LYS A 556 -25.82 3.55 12.88
CA LYS A 556 -24.95 4.61 12.34
C LYS A 556 -23.54 4.11 12.02
N ARG A 557 -23.19 2.88 12.40
CA ARG A 557 -21.92 2.26 12.11
C ARG A 557 -22.06 1.20 11.02
N SER A 558 -20.95 0.91 10.33
CA SER A 558 -20.88 -0.12 9.28
C SER A 558 -19.51 -0.77 9.27
N GLY A 559 -19.46 -2.00 8.76
CA GLY A 559 -18.26 -2.84 8.68
C GLY A 559 -18.64 -4.31 8.61
N ILE A 560 -17.97 -5.14 9.39
CA ILE A 560 -18.15 -6.61 9.44
C ILE A 560 -18.44 -7.09 10.86
N HIS A 561 -19.16 -8.22 10.96
CA HIS A 561 -19.69 -8.75 12.21
C HIS A 561 -19.54 -10.27 12.25
N LEU A 562 -18.97 -10.81 13.33
CA LEU A 562 -19.03 -12.23 13.60
C LEU A 562 -20.35 -12.53 14.29
N ILE A 563 -21.17 -13.38 13.69
CA ILE A 563 -22.47 -13.74 14.24
C ILE A 563 -22.66 -15.25 14.36
N THR A 564 -23.44 -15.69 15.33
CA THR A 564 -24.18 -16.96 15.20
C THR A 564 -25.50 -16.65 14.49
N PRO A 565 -25.74 -17.24 13.31
CA PRO A 565 -26.97 -16.99 12.57
C PRO A 565 -28.18 -17.65 13.23
N PRO A 566 -29.38 -17.07 13.11
CA PRO A 566 -30.61 -17.72 13.55
C PRO A 566 -30.93 -18.94 12.67
N ALA A 567 -31.72 -19.88 13.20
CA ALA A 567 -32.29 -20.96 12.40
C ALA A 567 -33.17 -20.38 11.27
N TRP A 568 -33.23 -21.11 10.15
CA TRP A 568 -33.99 -20.68 8.98
C TRP A 568 -34.79 -21.84 8.39
N ASP A 569 -36.06 -21.92 8.77
CA ASP A 569 -36.97 -23.01 8.41
C ASP A 569 -38.09 -22.52 7.48
N HIS A 570 -37.72 -21.87 6.37
CA HIS A 570 -38.69 -21.34 5.38
C HIS A 570 -38.51 -22.00 4.01
N PRO A 571 -39.31 -23.01 3.64
CA PRO A 571 -39.15 -23.71 2.36
C PRO A 571 -39.50 -22.85 1.14
N HIS A 572 -40.28 -21.78 1.31
CA HIS A 572 -40.72 -20.90 0.22
C HIS A 572 -39.78 -19.71 -0.04
N LEU A 573 -38.73 -19.55 0.76
CA LEU A 573 -37.80 -18.42 0.67
C LEU A 573 -36.35 -18.90 0.81
N PRO A 574 -35.42 -18.35 0.02
CA PRO A 574 -34.00 -18.64 0.20
C PRO A 574 -33.53 -18.22 1.60
N ASN A 575 -32.55 -18.94 2.16
CA ASN A 575 -31.86 -18.48 3.36
C ASN A 575 -31.20 -17.11 3.08
N PRO A 576 -31.40 -16.08 3.92
CA PRO A 576 -30.77 -14.76 3.75
C PRO A 576 -29.23 -14.81 3.80
N LEU A 577 -28.65 -15.92 4.28
CA LEU A 577 -27.22 -16.18 4.24
C LEU A 577 -26.78 -16.95 2.99
N GLY A 578 -27.66 -17.22 2.02
CA GLY A 578 -27.30 -17.99 0.82
C GLY A 578 -27.08 -19.48 1.11
N ASP A 579 -26.28 -20.12 0.26
CA ASP A 579 -26.06 -21.57 0.23
C ASP A 579 -24.90 -21.98 1.16
N ARG A 580 -25.16 -21.89 2.47
CA ARG A 580 -24.16 -22.21 3.51
C ARG A 580 -24.35 -23.64 4.01
N GLU A 581 -23.30 -24.44 3.92
CA GLU A 581 -23.30 -25.84 4.40
C GLU A 581 -22.75 -25.99 5.84
N GLU A 582 -21.76 -25.17 6.22
CA GLU A 582 -21.07 -25.33 7.51
C GLU A 582 -21.83 -24.66 8.68
N PRO A 583 -22.09 -25.33 9.81
CA PRO A 583 -22.69 -24.71 10.99
C PRO A 583 -21.69 -23.80 11.74
N GLY A 584 -22.20 -22.94 12.62
CA GLY A 584 -21.38 -22.17 13.57
C GLY A 584 -21.25 -20.66 13.30
N PRO A 585 -20.36 -19.97 14.03
CA PRO A 585 -20.14 -18.53 13.86
C PRO A 585 -19.62 -18.19 12.46
N ILE A 586 -20.01 -17.04 11.93
CA ILE A 586 -19.60 -16.58 10.60
C ILE A 586 -19.44 -15.08 10.54
N TRP A 587 -18.44 -14.63 9.78
CA TRP A 587 -18.23 -13.23 9.50
C TRP A 587 -19.09 -12.79 8.32
N ILE A 588 -19.99 -11.84 8.58
CA ILE A 588 -20.85 -11.25 7.57
C ILE A 588 -20.64 -9.74 7.51
N THR A 589 -21.09 -9.12 6.43
CA THR A 589 -21.08 -7.66 6.30
C THR A 589 -22.29 -7.02 6.96
N GLU A 590 -22.18 -5.72 7.26
CA GLU A 590 -23.30 -4.92 7.79
C GLU A 590 -24.53 -4.93 6.85
N SER A 591 -24.35 -5.05 5.53
CA SER A 591 -25.46 -5.17 4.58
C SER A 591 -26.31 -6.42 4.81
N THR A 592 -25.66 -7.55 5.09
CA THR A 592 -26.34 -8.82 5.43
C THR A 592 -26.92 -8.76 6.86
N LEU A 593 -26.20 -8.18 7.81
CA LEU A 593 -26.71 -8.02 9.18
C LEU A 593 -27.98 -7.17 9.22
N ARG A 594 -28.04 -6.06 8.49
CA ARG A 594 -29.24 -5.22 8.36
C ARG A 594 -30.42 -5.97 7.74
N LEU A 595 -30.16 -6.93 6.84
CA LEU A 595 -31.21 -7.81 6.33
C LEU A 595 -31.72 -8.70 7.45
N LEU A 596 -30.85 -9.46 8.13
CA LEU A 596 -31.24 -10.35 9.23
C LEU A 596 -31.99 -9.62 10.34
N LEU A 597 -31.52 -8.45 10.77
CA LEU A 597 -32.19 -7.63 11.78
C LEU A 597 -33.58 -7.15 11.33
N ARG A 598 -33.80 -6.93 10.03
CA ARG A 598 -35.12 -6.61 9.48
C ARG A 598 -36.03 -7.83 9.52
N LEU A 599 -35.51 -9.02 9.19
CA LEU A 599 -36.27 -10.28 9.21
C LEU A 599 -36.65 -10.70 10.63
N ALA A 600 -35.79 -10.39 11.60
CA ALA A 600 -36.05 -10.57 13.02
C ALA A 600 -36.97 -9.50 13.63
N SER A 601 -37.29 -8.44 12.89
CA SER A 601 -38.18 -7.40 13.42
C SER A 601 -39.60 -7.94 13.63
N PRO A 602 -40.37 -7.43 14.62
CA PRO A 602 -41.74 -7.88 14.86
C PRO A 602 -42.67 -7.76 13.65
N LYS A 603 -42.35 -6.86 12.71
CA LYS A 603 -43.12 -6.67 11.47
C LYS A 603 -42.91 -7.80 10.46
N ALA A 604 -41.71 -8.38 10.40
CA ALA A 604 -41.39 -9.45 9.47
C ALA A 604 -41.57 -10.83 10.15
N GLY A 605 -41.05 -10.99 11.37
CA GLY A 605 -41.22 -12.20 12.18
C GLY A 605 -40.71 -13.48 11.53
N LEU A 606 -39.72 -13.38 10.63
CA LEU A 606 -39.23 -14.53 9.85
C LEU A 606 -38.07 -15.27 10.52
N SER A 607 -37.35 -14.64 11.45
CA SER A 607 -36.26 -15.30 12.16
C SER A 607 -36.10 -14.74 13.55
N GLU A 608 -35.30 -15.41 14.38
CA GLU A 608 -34.78 -14.81 15.59
C GLU A 608 -33.71 -13.75 15.26
N ARG A 609 -33.36 -12.94 16.25
CA ARG A 609 -32.29 -11.95 16.11
C ARG A 609 -30.94 -12.68 16.10
N PRO A 610 -30.04 -12.40 15.14
CA PRO A 610 -28.69 -12.99 15.15
C PRO A 610 -27.92 -12.58 16.41
N LEU A 611 -27.19 -13.53 16.98
CA LEU A 611 -26.27 -13.28 18.09
C LEU A 611 -24.98 -12.70 17.54
N ILE A 612 -24.62 -11.48 17.94
CA ILE A 612 -23.39 -10.80 17.52
C ILE A 612 -22.30 -11.09 18.57
N HIS A 613 -21.19 -11.69 18.16
CA HIS A 613 -20.06 -12.04 19.03
C HIS A 613 -19.01 -10.94 19.08
N GLU A 614 -18.74 -10.33 17.92
CA GLU A 614 -17.77 -9.25 17.75
C GLU A 614 -18.04 -8.50 16.44
N SER A 615 -17.44 -7.33 16.31
CA SER A 615 -17.58 -6.50 15.11
C SER A 615 -16.35 -5.62 14.88
N TRP A 616 -16.09 -5.33 13.62
CA TRP A 616 -15.15 -4.31 13.18
C TRP A 616 -15.94 -3.25 12.43
N THR A 617 -16.17 -2.09 13.04
CA THR A 617 -17.04 -1.05 12.46
C THR A 617 -16.47 0.34 12.61
N SER A 618 -16.84 1.26 11.74
CA SER A 618 -16.61 2.70 11.89
C SER A 618 -17.91 3.48 11.70
N GLY A 619 -17.88 4.80 11.91
CA GLY A 619 -18.96 5.68 11.43
C GLY A 619 -19.24 5.42 9.95
N SER A 620 -20.52 5.45 9.55
CA SER A 620 -20.97 5.06 8.21
C SER A 620 -21.70 6.17 7.47
N THR A 621 -21.73 6.07 6.13
CA THR A 621 -22.57 6.91 5.28
C THR A 621 -23.05 6.17 4.05
N GLU A 622 -24.28 6.46 3.59
CA GLU A 622 -24.78 6.05 2.27
C GLU A 622 -24.46 7.10 1.19
N GLN A 623 -24.05 8.30 1.58
CA GLN A 623 -23.88 9.43 0.66
C GLN A 623 -22.55 9.42 -0.09
N LEU A 624 -21.65 8.50 0.27
CA LEU A 624 -20.28 8.50 -0.24
C LEU A 624 -20.23 8.41 -1.77
N LEU A 625 -21.01 7.49 -2.35
CA LEU A 625 -21.05 7.19 -3.78
C LEU A 625 -22.34 7.71 -4.44
N GLU A 626 -23.21 8.41 -3.71
CA GLU A 626 -24.57 8.74 -4.17
C GLU A 626 -24.55 9.70 -5.36
N THR A 627 -23.71 10.74 -5.34
CA THR A 627 -23.58 11.71 -6.44
C THR A 627 -23.10 11.02 -7.73
N LEU A 628 -22.05 10.20 -7.64
CA LEU A 628 -21.56 9.38 -8.75
C LEU A 628 -22.65 8.43 -9.24
N ARG A 629 -23.31 7.71 -8.34
CA ARG A 629 -24.39 6.76 -8.66
C ARG A 629 -25.52 7.46 -9.43
N ARG A 630 -25.96 8.64 -8.98
CA ARG A 630 -27.01 9.43 -9.66
C ARG A 630 -26.60 9.83 -11.07
N ALA A 631 -25.36 10.28 -11.27
CA ALA A 631 -24.86 10.62 -12.60
C ALA A 631 -24.86 9.40 -13.52
N LEU A 632 -24.35 8.25 -13.06
CA LEU A 632 -24.36 7.00 -13.83
C LEU A 632 -25.78 6.52 -14.15
N VAL A 633 -26.71 6.62 -13.20
CA VAL A 633 -28.13 6.32 -13.44
C VAL A 633 -28.72 7.25 -14.49
N GLN A 634 -28.46 8.56 -14.40
CA GLN A 634 -29.01 9.54 -15.33
C GLN A 634 -28.49 9.35 -16.76
N VAL A 635 -27.18 9.10 -16.94
CA VAL A 635 -26.62 8.75 -18.26
C VAL A 635 -27.25 7.47 -18.78
N ARG A 636 -27.38 6.44 -17.94
CA ARG A 636 -28.03 5.18 -18.32
C ARG A 636 -29.48 5.39 -18.77
N THR A 637 -30.27 6.16 -18.03
CA THR A 637 -31.67 6.46 -18.37
C THR A 637 -31.76 7.23 -19.69
N ARG A 638 -30.91 8.24 -19.91
CA ARG A 638 -30.86 8.97 -21.19
C ARG A 638 -30.47 8.06 -22.36
N ALA A 639 -29.45 7.22 -22.16
CA ALA A 639 -29.01 6.23 -23.13
C ALA A 639 -30.06 5.15 -23.45
N LEU A 640 -31.05 4.93 -22.58
CA LEU A 640 -32.17 4.03 -22.84
C LEU A 640 -33.36 4.71 -23.54
N ALA A 641 -33.46 6.04 -23.43
CA ALA A 641 -34.54 6.82 -24.03
C ALA A 641 -34.37 7.05 -25.54
N THR A 642 -33.14 6.98 -26.04
CA THR A 642 -32.78 7.23 -27.45
C THR A 642 -32.15 6.00 -28.09
N ASN A 643 -32.44 5.76 -29.37
CA ASN A 643 -31.86 4.65 -30.13
C ASN A 643 -30.81 5.18 -31.12
N SER A 644 -29.66 5.64 -30.59
CA SER A 644 -28.53 6.15 -31.37
C SER A 644 -27.23 5.41 -31.05
N ALA A 645 -26.22 5.57 -31.91
CA ALA A 645 -24.87 5.06 -31.68
C ALA A 645 -24.28 5.59 -30.36
N GLU A 646 -24.50 6.88 -30.03
CA GLU A 646 -24.10 7.44 -28.73
C GLU A 646 -24.80 6.79 -27.55
N SER A 647 -26.08 6.46 -27.73
CA SER A 647 -26.91 5.86 -26.69
C SER A 647 -26.43 4.45 -26.36
N GLU A 648 -26.14 3.63 -27.39
CA GLU A 648 -25.60 2.28 -27.20
C GLU A 648 -24.21 2.30 -26.54
N ALA A 649 -23.31 3.15 -27.05
CA ALA A 649 -21.96 3.28 -26.50
C ALA A 649 -21.99 3.79 -25.05
N GLY A 650 -22.83 4.77 -24.74
CA GLY A 650 -23.01 5.32 -23.40
C GLY A 650 -23.55 4.28 -22.41
N TYR A 651 -24.52 3.47 -22.83
CA TYR A 651 -25.07 2.38 -22.00
C TYR A 651 -24.00 1.35 -21.62
N GLU A 652 -23.24 0.85 -22.61
CA GLU A 652 -22.18 -0.14 -22.39
C GLU A 652 -21.00 0.44 -21.59
N TYR A 653 -20.72 1.73 -21.76
CA TYR A 653 -19.68 2.43 -21.03
C TYR A 653 -20.01 2.57 -19.55
N VAL A 654 -21.22 3.05 -19.21
CA VAL A 654 -21.69 3.13 -17.82
C VAL A 654 -21.71 1.74 -17.17
N LYS A 655 -22.15 0.72 -17.91
CA LYS A 655 -22.10 -0.69 -17.46
C LYS A 655 -20.69 -1.13 -17.10
N ALA A 656 -19.71 -0.79 -17.94
CA ALA A 656 -18.31 -1.08 -17.67
C ALA A 656 -17.78 -0.32 -16.45
N MET A 657 -18.14 0.96 -16.27
CA MET A 657 -17.70 1.78 -15.14
C MET A 657 -18.08 1.17 -13.79
N TYR A 658 -19.39 0.95 -13.53
CA TYR A 658 -19.79 0.47 -12.20
C TYR A 658 -19.33 -0.97 -11.94
N SER A 659 -19.31 -1.83 -12.98
CA SER A 659 -18.88 -3.22 -12.83
C SER A 659 -17.40 -3.31 -12.49
N LYS A 660 -16.57 -2.51 -13.19
CA LYS A 660 -15.14 -2.46 -12.93
C LYS A 660 -14.83 -1.76 -11.61
N LEU A 661 -15.51 -0.66 -11.27
CA LEU A 661 -15.33 0.04 -9.99
C LEU A 661 -15.41 -0.92 -8.80
N VAL A 662 -16.48 -1.72 -8.72
CA VAL A 662 -16.68 -2.70 -7.63
C VAL A 662 -15.59 -3.77 -7.64
N SER A 663 -15.17 -4.26 -8.82
CA SER A 663 -14.07 -5.24 -8.91
C SER A 663 -12.71 -4.68 -8.49
N THR A 664 -12.49 -3.37 -8.71
CA THR A 664 -11.21 -2.72 -8.45
C THR A 664 -11.03 -2.22 -7.01
N MET A 665 -12.10 -2.18 -6.21
CA MET A 665 -12.04 -1.81 -4.78
C MET A 665 -11.35 -2.86 -3.90
N GLY A 666 -11.18 -4.09 -4.38
CA GLY A 666 -10.43 -5.14 -3.69
C GLY A 666 -8.93 -5.14 -4.04
N GLU A 667 -8.30 -6.32 -4.00
CA GLU A 667 -6.93 -6.52 -4.48
C GLU A 667 -6.90 -6.52 -6.02
N SER A 668 -6.67 -5.35 -6.62
CA SER A 668 -6.49 -5.20 -8.06
C SER A 668 -5.13 -4.58 -8.41
N ASN A 669 -4.43 -5.20 -9.36
CA ASN A 669 -3.18 -4.66 -9.92
C ASN A 669 -3.40 -3.41 -10.79
N TYR A 670 -4.66 -3.12 -11.19
CA TYR A 670 -4.99 -2.06 -12.14
C TYR A 670 -5.41 -0.74 -11.49
N ASN A 671 -5.82 -0.76 -10.22
CA ASN A 671 -6.24 0.43 -9.49
C ASN A 671 -5.61 0.41 -8.09
N ARG A 672 -4.53 1.19 -7.93
CA ARG A 672 -3.82 1.32 -6.64
C ARG A 672 -4.30 2.53 -5.82
N ASP A 673 -5.34 3.24 -6.30
CA ASP A 673 -5.83 4.49 -5.70
C ASP A 673 -7.06 4.27 -4.78
N LEU A 674 -7.67 3.07 -4.82
CA LEU A 674 -8.82 2.71 -3.98
C LEU A 674 -8.73 1.23 -3.57
N TYR A 675 -8.20 0.99 -2.37
CA TYR A 675 -8.00 -0.33 -1.76
C TYR A 675 -8.86 -0.41 -0.49
N ARG A 676 -10.09 -0.89 -0.66
CA ARG A 676 -11.15 -0.96 0.37
C ARG A 676 -11.92 -2.27 0.22
N GLN A 677 -11.28 -3.37 0.66
CA GLN A 677 -11.88 -4.71 0.66
C GLN A 677 -13.19 -4.76 1.46
N ASP A 678 -13.27 -4.03 2.56
CA ASP A 678 -14.51 -3.83 3.32
C ASP A 678 -15.64 -3.26 2.45
N TRP A 679 -15.38 -2.21 1.67
CA TRP A 679 -16.38 -1.64 0.75
C TRP A 679 -16.80 -2.61 -0.34
N MET A 680 -15.83 -3.34 -0.91
CA MET A 680 -16.11 -4.36 -1.92
C MET A 680 -17.10 -5.41 -1.38
N HIS A 681 -16.82 -6.00 -0.21
CA HIS A 681 -17.69 -7.00 0.41
C HIS A 681 -19.06 -6.41 0.76
N LEU A 682 -19.11 -5.19 1.29
CA LEU A 682 -20.36 -4.49 1.62
C LEU A 682 -21.23 -4.27 0.38
N ILE A 683 -20.66 -3.76 -0.72
CA ILE A 683 -21.40 -3.50 -1.96
C ILE A 683 -21.90 -4.81 -2.60
N ARG A 684 -21.09 -5.87 -2.62
CA ARG A 684 -21.51 -7.19 -3.12
C ARG A 684 -22.64 -7.78 -2.28
N SER A 685 -22.47 -7.81 -0.95
CA SER A 685 -23.50 -8.25 -0.02
C SER A 685 -24.79 -7.42 -0.14
N GLN A 686 -24.67 -6.12 -0.39
CA GLN A 686 -25.82 -5.24 -0.60
C GLN A 686 -26.60 -5.62 -1.88
N ALA A 687 -25.92 -6.01 -2.96
CA ALA A 687 -26.58 -6.50 -4.17
C ALA A 687 -27.37 -7.80 -3.90
N PHE A 688 -26.76 -8.74 -3.18
CA PHE A 688 -27.43 -9.99 -2.76
C PHE A 688 -28.64 -9.73 -1.85
N ALA A 689 -28.48 -8.87 -0.85
CA ALA A 689 -29.59 -8.46 0.03
C ALA A 689 -30.71 -7.72 -0.73
N ASN A 690 -30.39 -6.99 -1.81
CA ASN A 690 -31.40 -6.37 -2.67
C ASN A 690 -32.20 -7.42 -3.44
N LEU A 691 -31.53 -8.41 -4.04
CA LEU A 691 -32.18 -9.51 -4.75
C LEU A 691 -33.06 -10.34 -3.80
N TRP A 692 -32.55 -10.67 -2.61
CA TRP A 692 -33.31 -11.38 -1.59
C TRP A 692 -34.59 -10.63 -1.21
N ARG A 693 -34.50 -9.31 -1.02
CA ARG A 693 -35.68 -8.47 -0.74
C ARG A 693 -36.71 -8.48 -1.87
N LYS A 694 -36.26 -8.58 -3.13
CA LYS A 694 -37.17 -8.74 -4.28
C LYS A 694 -37.87 -10.10 -4.26
N ALA A 695 -37.15 -11.18 -3.95
CA ALA A 695 -37.74 -12.50 -3.77
C ALA A 695 -38.79 -12.50 -2.63
N TRP A 696 -38.47 -11.89 -1.49
CA TRP A 696 -39.42 -11.75 -0.40
C TRP A 696 -40.64 -10.92 -0.76
N ALA A 697 -40.45 -9.80 -1.48
CA ALA A 697 -41.58 -9.00 -1.94
C ALA A 697 -42.45 -9.73 -2.97
N ALA A 698 -41.84 -10.57 -3.82
CA ALA A 698 -42.58 -11.45 -4.75
C ALA A 698 -43.44 -12.45 -3.99
N HIS A 699 -42.87 -13.11 -2.98
CA HIS A 699 -43.60 -14.02 -2.09
C HIS A 699 -44.75 -13.30 -1.37
N GLN A 700 -44.53 -12.10 -0.86
CA GLN A 700 -45.59 -11.28 -0.24
C GLN A 700 -46.70 -10.87 -1.22
N ALA A 701 -46.39 -10.75 -2.50
CA ALA A 701 -47.36 -10.48 -3.56
C ALA A 701 -48.08 -11.75 -4.07
N GLY A 702 -47.84 -12.91 -3.45
CA GLY A 702 -48.46 -14.18 -3.82
C GLY A 702 -47.79 -14.93 -4.98
N LEU A 703 -46.62 -14.47 -5.44
CA LEU A 703 -45.83 -15.20 -6.42
C LEU A 703 -45.02 -16.31 -5.75
N THR A 704 -44.83 -17.42 -6.44
CA THR A 704 -43.97 -18.50 -5.93
C THR A 704 -42.53 -18.26 -6.38
N VAL A 705 -41.60 -18.18 -5.43
CA VAL A 705 -40.17 -18.06 -5.74
C VAL A 705 -39.61 -19.45 -6.05
N VAL A 706 -39.14 -19.64 -7.29
CA VAL A 706 -38.66 -20.95 -7.78
C VAL A 706 -37.15 -21.07 -7.63
N ARG A 707 -36.42 -20.00 -7.97
CA ARG A 707 -34.96 -19.98 -7.96
C ARG A 707 -34.44 -18.57 -7.76
N VAL A 708 -33.35 -18.41 -7.02
CA VAL A 708 -32.63 -17.15 -6.84
C VAL A 708 -31.13 -17.41 -7.04
N MET A 709 -30.54 -16.75 -8.03
CA MET A 709 -29.16 -17.01 -8.44
C MET A 709 -28.37 -15.72 -8.63
N GLY A 710 -27.11 -15.74 -8.20
CA GLY A 710 -26.18 -14.65 -8.49
C GLY A 710 -26.64 -13.32 -7.90
N THR A 711 -26.47 -12.24 -8.66
CA THR A 711 -26.79 -10.87 -8.22
C THR A 711 -28.11 -10.33 -8.77
N ASP A 712 -28.63 -10.93 -9.83
CA ASP A 712 -29.68 -10.35 -10.66
C ASP A 712 -30.71 -11.36 -11.18
N GLU A 713 -30.61 -12.65 -10.88
CA GLU A 713 -31.51 -13.65 -11.47
C GLU A 713 -32.54 -14.16 -10.46
N LEU A 714 -33.83 -13.93 -10.77
CA LEU A 714 -34.98 -14.29 -9.95
C LEU A 714 -36.03 -15.03 -10.78
N HIS A 715 -36.32 -16.28 -10.43
CA HIS A 715 -37.30 -17.11 -11.13
C HIS A 715 -38.59 -17.14 -10.33
N LEU A 716 -39.68 -16.73 -10.96
CA LEU A 716 -41.00 -16.63 -10.34
C LEU A 716 -42.04 -17.44 -11.12
N ALA A 717 -42.89 -18.15 -10.40
CA ALA A 717 -44.12 -18.70 -10.95
C ALA A 717 -45.32 -17.83 -10.52
N GLY A 718 -46.25 -17.61 -11.45
CA GLY A 718 -47.39 -16.71 -11.30
C GLY A 718 -47.29 -15.44 -12.17
N ASP A 719 -48.35 -14.63 -12.15
CA ASP A 719 -48.42 -13.39 -12.94
C ASP A 719 -47.63 -12.25 -12.29
N TRP A 720 -46.32 -12.23 -12.55
CA TRP A 720 -45.43 -11.20 -12.03
C TRP A 720 -45.70 -9.80 -12.61
N ARG A 721 -46.32 -9.70 -13.80
CA ARG A 721 -46.63 -8.41 -14.44
C ARG A 721 -47.77 -7.69 -13.75
N SER A 722 -48.68 -8.43 -13.13
CA SER A 722 -49.78 -7.87 -12.34
C SER A 722 -49.47 -7.80 -10.83
N ALA A 723 -48.37 -8.37 -10.36
CA ALA A 723 -48.00 -8.30 -8.95
C ALA A 723 -47.82 -6.84 -8.49
N ARG A 724 -48.40 -6.52 -7.33
CA ARG A 724 -48.32 -5.19 -6.69
C ARG A 724 -47.49 -5.25 -5.43
N ALA A 725 -46.77 -4.17 -5.15
CA ALA A 725 -46.04 -4.06 -3.89
C ALA A 725 -47.03 -4.06 -2.71
N ALA A 726 -46.70 -4.78 -1.63
CA ALA A 726 -47.58 -4.93 -0.48
C ALA A 726 -48.08 -3.56 0.05
N GLY A 727 -49.41 -3.37 0.04
CA GLY A 727 -50.07 -2.14 0.48
C GLY A 727 -49.88 -0.92 -0.44
N LYS A 728 -49.55 -1.13 -1.72
CA LYS A 728 -49.38 -0.06 -2.73
C LYS A 728 -50.00 -0.45 -4.07
N GLU A 729 -50.49 0.55 -4.80
CA GLU A 729 -51.01 0.38 -6.17
C GLU A 729 -49.91 0.21 -7.23
N THR A 730 -48.65 0.45 -6.87
CA THR A 730 -47.51 0.38 -7.78
C THR A 730 -47.15 -1.07 -8.12
N LEU A 731 -46.85 -1.32 -9.39
CA LEU A 731 -46.29 -2.60 -9.85
C LEU A 731 -45.06 -2.98 -9.04
N LEU A 732 -44.99 -4.24 -8.63
CA LEU A 732 -43.83 -4.78 -7.92
C LEU A 732 -42.62 -4.85 -8.85
N PHE A 733 -42.85 -5.26 -10.10
CA PHE A 733 -41.83 -5.46 -11.12
C PHE A 733 -42.28 -4.81 -12.43
N PRO A 734 -42.09 -3.49 -12.60
CA PRO A 734 -42.30 -2.87 -13.91
C PRO A 734 -41.32 -3.45 -14.93
N GLU A 735 -41.82 -3.74 -16.14
CA GLU A 735 -41.02 -4.32 -17.22
C GLU A 735 -40.25 -3.23 -17.98
N GLY A 736 -38.95 -3.44 -18.17
CA GLY A 736 -38.11 -2.52 -18.92
C GLY A 736 -36.62 -2.66 -18.59
N ARG A 737 -35.86 -1.58 -18.81
CA ARG A 737 -34.38 -1.57 -18.75
C ARG A 737 -33.83 -0.57 -17.71
N GLU A 738 -34.69 0.26 -17.14
CA GLU A 738 -34.33 1.15 -16.04
C GLU A 738 -33.92 0.38 -14.80
N VAL A 739 -33.21 1.04 -13.89
CA VAL A 739 -32.66 0.40 -12.67
C VAL A 739 -33.75 -0.12 -11.73
N THR A 740 -34.95 0.47 -11.77
CA THR A 740 -36.12 0.03 -11.01
C THR A 740 -36.94 -1.06 -11.69
N GLU A 741 -36.67 -1.32 -12.96
CA GLU A 741 -37.41 -2.27 -13.81
C GLU A 741 -36.72 -3.62 -13.89
N VAL A 742 -37.41 -4.62 -14.43
CA VAL A 742 -36.88 -5.97 -14.67
C VAL A 742 -37.07 -6.37 -16.13
N LYS A 743 -36.21 -7.28 -16.61
CA LYS A 743 -36.29 -7.83 -17.97
C LYS A 743 -36.56 -9.34 -17.91
N PRO A 744 -37.55 -9.88 -18.62
CA PRO A 744 -37.70 -11.33 -18.76
C PRO A 744 -36.54 -11.91 -19.60
N LYS A 745 -35.86 -12.94 -19.10
CA LYS A 745 -34.82 -13.68 -19.84
C LYS A 745 -35.41 -14.77 -20.70
N HIS A 746 -36.15 -15.68 -20.08
CA HIS A 746 -36.81 -16.80 -20.72
C HIS A 746 -37.92 -17.31 -19.81
N THR A 747 -38.82 -18.10 -20.40
CA THR A 747 -39.98 -18.67 -19.73
C THR A 747 -39.97 -20.17 -19.94
N TYR A 748 -40.18 -20.93 -18.88
CA TYR A 748 -40.12 -22.38 -18.92
C TYR A 748 -41.16 -23.01 -18.02
N ARG A 749 -41.44 -24.29 -18.24
CA ARG A 749 -42.23 -25.14 -17.36
C ARG A 749 -41.33 -26.18 -16.71
N LEU A 750 -41.68 -26.55 -15.49
CA LEU A 750 -41.02 -27.62 -14.75
C LEU A 750 -41.69 -28.96 -15.09
N GLU A 751 -40.90 -29.94 -15.52
CA GLU A 751 -41.34 -31.32 -15.71
C GLU A 751 -40.64 -32.21 -14.68
N LYS A 752 -41.42 -32.92 -13.86
CA LYS A 752 -40.88 -33.87 -12.90
C LYS A 752 -40.34 -35.10 -13.63
N THR A 753 -39.04 -35.35 -13.52
CA THR A 753 -38.36 -36.48 -14.18
C THR A 753 -38.10 -37.65 -13.24
N ALA A 754 -37.86 -37.35 -11.96
CA ALA A 754 -37.75 -38.31 -10.87
C ALA A 754 -38.09 -37.58 -9.55
N ALA A 755 -38.14 -38.32 -8.43
CA ALA A 755 -38.32 -37.70 -7.12
C ALA A 755 -37.21 -36.66 -6.85
N GLY A 756 -37.58 -35.39 -6.67
CA GLY A 756 -36.64 -34.29 -6.47
C GLY A 756 -35.84 -33.84 -7.70
N SER A 757 -36.16 -34.34 -8.91
CA SER A 757 -35.46 -33.98 -10.15
C SER A 757 -36.42 -33.38 -11.17
N TYR A 758 -36.07 -32.20 -11.68
CA TYR A 758 -36.91 -31.43 -12.60
C TYR A 758 -36.15 -31.09 -13.88
N ARG A 759 -36.82 -31.21 -15.03
CA ARG A 759 -36.34 -30.75 -16.32
C ARG A 759 -37.07 -29.46 -16.70
N GLU A 760 -36.33 -28.50 -17.23
CA GLU A 760 -36.89 -27.27 -17.78
C GLU A 760 -37.30 -27.55 -19.24
N ARG A 761 -38.55 -27.27 -19.59
CA ARG A 761 -39.00 -27.20 -20.99
C ARG A 761 -39.38 -25.77 -21.32
N GLU A 762 -38.88 -25.25 -22.45
CA GLU A 762 -39.28 -23.93 -22.93
C GLU A 762 -40.81 -23.85 -23.05
N ALA A 763 -41.38 -22.80 -22.46
CA ALA A 763 -42.79 -22.49 -22.63
C ALA A 763 -42.91 -21.62 -23.90
N HIS A 764 -43.34 -22.23 -25.00
CA HIS A 764 -43.71 -21.52 -26.22
C HIS A 764 -44.94 -20.64 -26.01
#